data_AF-A0A819TJM8-F1
#
_entry.id   AF-A0A819TJM8-F1
#
_cell.length_a   1.000
_cell.length_b   1.000
_cell.length_c   1.000
_cell.angle_alpha   90.00
_cell.angle_beta   90.00
_cell.angle_gamma   90.00
#
_symmetry.space_group_name_H-M   'P 1'
#
loop_
_entity.id
_entity.type
_entity.pdbx_description
1 polymer ?
#
loop_
_entity_poly.entity_id
_entity_poly.type
_entity_poly.pdbx_seq_one_letter_code
_entity_poly.pdbx_strand_id
1 'polypeptide(L)'
;MNESPQWQTETEILRNDKQIKYRQPKSSRNVRIQTKLTANRLDDESENYRDYIRTKNIGIQTTSTDIVLDDNVTSERQQARNPRGNTRENVTHPLDGTDENLNPEVSRGERQTGRSEKDSTVNRNKSDQPDRQTTKKVDKDITKSDGTELSPILGYAEEPLLPLAQACAPLNDIFHNLSFYVELALKETPEQPLDGLSVDESAAIRLYTIEWDKPHRSLYSTLNYNLKNNDRQALLPFHRYLKLFLAALVKLPCVPPLTVWRGVTMNLSAEFPPGSAMTWWAFSSCTTEMTVLENNMYLGQEGDRTLFSVEAINGRTIKAHSHFVTEDEIVLMSGTHMIVQSQLSPAANLYIIHLKQVEPEMMTLEPPFEGAHIYPKIPRPFYRKKRFMIPICLLLTLFIAGVIIGVILGTKSKTTKYVCENPFQPSDSINTGNYPSSSVVGYFDNDAYLDIAIVNSKDNTVALLLGDKKQIFRSTQPATGDKPSSMISVDLNNDTKIDLVVTNTNDDTVSVLFGLGNGLFLDAVDYDVGEGPNLVTSADFNNDGQLDLAVANQGDITVSILFNNGNGLFPNSTYFSIYDFPSAIVSGDFNGDKIMDLAVSYSLDPYVDLFFGLGNGSFNNSNYYYTDYYPISMILTDLNNDKNLDLVTANSDDATLTILVNNGDGSFTSSTLDSIGIYLSFLIAADFNNDNNVDLAILDTYGYTINVLLGAGNGSFPSSIPYYLDYQPLYIVATDFNNDNKTDLAIISNDDYSTSILLGIGDGNFDSDAKDVNTESALWLLSYDFNGDHNQDLALISEENNYIIVLLGSGNATFLAPLSNSVSSFPYQVISSDFNNDTKQDLIVINQGDNTFDVLFGFGNGSFNTPVNYTVGQLPSCIVTSDFNSDKILDLAVSNIQDATVNVFFGRTNGSFEIQHTYNFTGSPTCVTAGDLNNDGKPDLIVTNKKNNTVSILFNNGSGNFVYSNDYKVGRTPTFLISGDFNNDKNIDLVVVNSGSNNVSVLLNNGNQTFSNATNYAVGKGPSFVSANDVNNDGIIDLVVVNSNSDSISVLLGYGTGDFQTQITYPTPKNPTSVVVFDFNKDNKPDLGVTNARANSLSIFSNICKG
;
A
#
# COMPACT_ATOMS: atom_id res chain seq x y z
N MET A 1 -50.57 -29.21 7.21
CA MET A 1 -51.20 -29.77 8.42
C MET A 1 -50.11 -30.56 9.14
N ASN A 2 -49.94 -30.31 10.44
CA ASN A 2 -49.40 -31.24 11.45
C ASN A 2 -47.93 -31.74 11.25
N GLU A 3 -47.09 -31.85 12.27
CA GLU A 3 -47.20 -31.45 13.69
C GLU A 3 -45.80 -31.43 14.35
N SER A 4 -45.61 -30.53 15.32
CA SER A 4 -44.62 -30.67 16.42
C SER A 4 -45.30 -31.48 17.56
N PRO A 5 -44.85 -31.54 18.85
CA PRO A 5 -43.67 -30.96 19.54
C PRO A 5 -43.01 -31.88 20.63
N GLN A 6 -42.34 -31.23 21.60
CA GLN A 6 -42.00 -31.61 23.01
C GLN A 6 -40.52 -31.99 23.25
N TRP A 7 -39.77 -31.36 24.17
CA TRP A 7 -39.96 -31.06 25.62
C TRP A 7 -40.02 -32.38 26.46
N GLN A 8 -39.39 -32.57 27.63
CA GLN A 8 -38.88 -31.61 28.65
C GLN A 8 -37.96 -32.27 29.74
N THR A 9 -37.47 -31.45 30.70
CA THR A 9 -37.28 -31.69 32.17
C THR A 9 -36.10 -32.50 32.80
N GLU A 10 -35.24 -31.75 33.52
CA GLU A 10 -35.02 -31.76 35.01
C GLU A 10 -33.91 -32.56 35.79
N THR A 11 -32.90 -31.80 36.25
CA THR A 11 -32.42 -31.61 37.66
C THR A 11 -31.47 -32.58 38.43
N GLU A 12 -30.86 -31.97 39.47
CA GLU A 12 -30.27 -32.49 40.73
C GLU A 12 -28.74 -32.81 40.83
N ILE A 13 -28.00 -32.52 41.94
CA ILE A 13 -28.14 -31.51 43.04
C ILE A 13 -26.87 -31.37 43.96
N LEU A 14 -26.72 -30.22 44.67
CA LEU A 14 -26.07 -29.94 45.99
C LEU A 14 -24.51 -29.91 46.25
N ARG A 15 -24.06 -28.75 46.81
CA ARG A 15 -23.18 -28.53 48.02
C ARG A 15 -21.63 -28.69 47.91
N ASN A 16 -20.78 -28.01 48.72
CA ASN A 16 -21.01 -27.16 49.92
C ASN A 16 -19.90 -26.11 50.28
N ASP A 17 -20.35 -24.99 50.88
CA ASP A 17 -19.78 -24.23 52.04
C ASP A 17 -18.48 -23.37 52.09
N LYS A 18 -18.72 -22.03 52.19
CA LYS A 18 -18.22 -21.00 53.18
C LYS A 18 -16.73 -20.55 53.16
N GLN A 19 -16.38 -19.24 53.03
CA GLN A 19 -16.73 -17.95 53.72
C GLN A 19 -15.96 -17.62 55.04
N ILE A 20 -15.55 -16.33 55.20
CA ILE A 20 -15.36 -15.47 56.43
C ILE A 20 -14.27 -14.35 56.16
N LYS A 21 -14.32 -13.05 56.53
CA LYS A 21 -15.28 -12.09 57.18
C LYS A 21 -14.86 -10.58 57.06
N TYR A 22 -15.84 -9.66 56.92
CA TYR A 22 -15.90 -8.24 57.41
C TYR A 22 -14.87 -7.18 56.87
N ARG A 23 -15.07 -5.84 56.96
CA ARG A 23 -15.96 -4.97 57.80
C ARG A 23 -16.22 -3.56 57.18
N GLN A 24 -17.34 -2.89 57.51
CA GLN A 24 -17.58 -1.42 57.34
C GLN A 24 -17.48 -0.65 58.68
N PRO A 25 -17.50 0.71 58.71
CA PRO A 25 -18.72 1.42 59.20
C PRO A 25 -19.00 2.90 58.75
N LYS A 26 -20.21 3.13 58.18
CA LYS A 26 -21.24 4.18 58.46
C LYS A 26 -20.95 5.68 58.81
N SER A 27 -21.89 6.53 58.32
CA SER A 27 -22.60 7.68 58.98
C SER A 27 -22.18 9.13 58.61
N SER A 28 -23.02 10.21 58.69
CA SER A 28 -24.49 10.39 58.62
C SER A 28 -24.94 11.90 58.69
N ARG A 29 -26.21 12.21 58.33
CA ARG A 29 -27.10 13.36 58.73
C ARG A 29 -27.40 14.53 57.75
N ASN A 30 -28.67 14.55 57.32
CA ASN A 30 -29.69 15.62 57.45
C ASN A 30 -29.32 17.12 57.52
N VAL A 31 -29.89 17.93 56.62
CA VAL A 31 -30.60 19.21 56.91
C VAL A 31 -31.91 19.26 56.09
N ARG A 32 -32.88 20.10 56.48
CA ARG A 32 -34.25 20.20 55.95
C ARG A 32 -34.75 21.64 56.06
N ILE A 33 -35.46 22.18 55.05
CA ILE A 33 -36.37 23.38 55.01
C ILE A 33 -36.34 23.98 53.57
N GLN A 34 -37.33 24.71 53.01
CA GLN A 34 -38.78 24.49 52.82
C GLN A 34 -39.39 25.78 52.19
N THR A 35 -39.86 25.74 50.93
CA THR A 35 -40.75 26.74 50.25
C THR A 35 -40.16 28.17 50.01
N LYS A 36 -40.67 29.04 49.10
CA LYS A 36 -42.05 29.19 48.55
C LYS A 36 -42.12 30.09 47.27
N LEU A 37 -43.10 29.82 46.37
CA LEU A 37 -43.86 30.74 45.46
C LEU A 37 -43.26 31.36 44.15
N THR A 38 -43.89 30.99 43.01
CA THR A 38 -44.32 31.80 41.82
C THR A 38 -43.29 32.46 40.86
N ALA A 39 -43.52 32.56 39.54
CA ALA A 39 -44.63 32.08 38.67
C ALA A 39 -44.27 32.12 37.14
N ASN A 40 -45.10 31.44 36.32
CA ASN A 40 -45.19 31.49 34.85
C ASN A 40 -44.03 30.79 34.08
N ARG A 41 -44.22 30.19 32.88
CA ARG A 41 -45.42 30.12 32.01
C ARG A 41 -45.41 28.85 31.12
N LEU A 42 -46.51 28.08 31.18
CA LEU A 42 -47.12 27.19 30.17
C LEU A 42 -46.24 26.31 29.24
N ASP A 43 -46.32 25.00 29.53
CA ASP A 43 -46.72 23.89 28.62
C ASP A 43 -45.83 23.50 27.42
N ASP A 44 -45.08 22.39 27.56
CA ASP A 44 -45.42 21.02 27.08
C ASP A 44 -46.29 20.86 25.81
N GLU A 45 -46.23 19.79 25.00
CA GLU A 45 -45.22 18.76 24.62
C GLU A 45 -45.91 17.85 23.55
N SER A 46 -45.18 16.90 22.94
CA SER A 46 -45.71 15.66 22.30
C SER A 46 -46.53 15.70 20.98
N GLU A 47 -45.94 15.08 19.95
CA GLU A 47 -46.44 13.92 19.18
C GLU A 47 -47.69 13.91 18.24
N ASN A 48 -47.40 13.50 16.99
CA ASN A 48 -47.99 12.40 16.19
C ASN A 48 -49.35 12.47 15.44
N TYR A 49 -49.25 11.97 14.19
CA TYR A 49 -50.22 11.22 13.37
C TYR A 49 -51.48 11.86 12.73
N ARG A 50 -51.32 12.14 11.42
CA ARG A 50 -52.18 11.81 10.25
C ARG A 50 -53.66 12.24 10.12
N ASP A 51 -54.00 12.56 8.86
CA ASP A 51 -55.29 12.50 8.15
C ASP A 51 -56.49 13.35 8.64
N TYR A 52 -57.01 14.21 7.75
CA TYR A 52 -58.37 14.01 7.19
C TYR A 52 -58.67 14.84 5.91
N ILE A 53 -59.83 14.58 5.29
CA ILE A 53 -60.14 14.86 3.87
C ILE A 53 -61.29 15.88 3.65
N ARG A 54 -61.07 16.82 2.70
CA ARG A 54 -62.09 17.71 2.02
C ARG A 54 -62.76 18.78 2.93
N THR A 55 -63.43 19.84 2.43
CA THR A 55 -64.07 20.09 1.11
C THR A 55 -64.27 21.59 0.80
N LYS A 56 -64.55 21.91 -0.49
CA LYS A 56 -65.26 23.09 -1.06
C LYS A 56 -64.47 24.40 -1.28
N ASN A 57 -64.80 25.25 -2.27
CA ASN A 57 -65.40 25.06 -3.62
C ASN A 57 -65.36 26.40 -4.43
N ILE A 58 -65.77 26.38 -5.71
CA ILE A 58 -66.08 27.53 -6.61
C ILE A 58 -64.85 28.18 -7.30
N GLY A 59 -64.99 28.57 -8.58
CA GLY A 59 -63.94 29.22 -9.39
C GLY A 59 -64.44 29.66 -10.78
N ILE A 60 -64.41 28.75 -11.76
CA ILE A 60 -64.97 28.83 -13.14
C ILE A 60 -64.23 29.74 -14.16
N GLN A 61 -63.70 29.09 -15.22
CA GLN A 61 -63.53 29.48 -16.66
C GLN A 61 -63.15 30.93 -17.03
N THR A 62 -62.14 31.18 -17.89
CA THR A 62 -62.20 31.11 -19.39
C THR A 62 -60.78 30.95 -19.98
N THR A 63 -60.42 29.91 -20.76
CA THR A 63 -60.62 29.67 -22.23
C THR A 63 -59.84 30.56 -23.21
N SER A 64 -59.15 29.91 -24.17
CA SER A 64 -58.80 30.36 -25.56
C SER A 64 -57.82 31.53 -25.74
N THR A 65 -56.94 31.61 -26.76
CA THR A 65 -56.54 30.68 -27.86
C THR A 65 -55.18 31.15 -28.44
N ASP A 66 -54.60 30.33 -29.31
CA ASP A 66 -53.40 30.58 -30.13
C ASP A 66 -53.50 31.81 -31.05
N ILE A 67 -52.34 32.33 -31.50
CA ILE A 67 -52.06 32.78 -32.87
C ILE A 67 -50.54 32.93 -33.07
N VAL A 68 -50.07 32.63 -34.29
CA VAL A 68 -48.65 32.66 -34.75
C VAL A 68 -48.45 33.84 -35.73
N LEU A 69 -47.24 34.04 -36.26
CA LEU A 69 -46.79 35.02 -37.29
C LEU A 69 -46.33 36.40 -36.73
N ASP A 70 -45.32 37.09 -37.27
CA ASP A 70 -44.22 36.70 -38.17
C ASP A 70 -43.05 37.72 -38.17
N ASP A 71 -41.94 37.32 -38.79
CA ASP A 71 -40.82 38.08 -39.40
C ASP A 71 -40.63 39.63 -39.24
N ASN A 72 -39.46 39.98 -38.69
CA ASN A 72 -38.35 40.74 -39.33
C ASN A 72 -38.52 42.14 -40.03
N VAL A 73 -37.79 43.14 -39.48
CA VAL A 73 -37.06 44.28 -40.16
C VAL A 73 -37.96 45.36 -40.89
N THR A 74 -37.82 46.70 -40.75
CA THR A 74 -36.73 47.62 -41.18
C THR A 74 -36.76 49.05 -40.56
N SER A 75 -35.57 49.58 -40.20
CA SER A 75 -35.01 50.97 -40.32
C SER A 75 -35.86 52.28 -40.28
N GLU A 76 -35.39 53.29 -39.52
CA GLU A 76 -35.14 54.74 -39.87
C GLU A 76 -34.95 55.60 -38.58
N ARG A 77 -34.34 56.82 -38.52
CA ARG A 77 -33.16 57.42 -39.20
C ARG A 77 -32.75 58.77 -38.54
N GLN A 78 -31.45 58.99 -38.25
CA GLN A 78 -30.78 60.31 -38.01
C GLN A 78 -31.25 61.20 -36.81
N GLN A 79 -30.51 62.18 -36.27
CA GLN A 79 -29.17 62.77 -36.55
C GLN A 79 -28.51 63.30 -35.24
N ALA A 80 -27.21 63.65 -35.22
CA ALA A 80 -26.48 64.11 -34.01
C ALA A 80 -25.36 65.15 -34.26
N ARG A 81 -24.83 65.79 -33.20
CA ARG A 81 -23.67 66.72 -33.22
C ARG A 81 -22.75 66.65 -31.98
N ASN A 82 -21.58 66.04 -32.16
CA ASN A 82 -20.18 66.56 -32.00
C ASN A 82 -19.94 67.94 -31.29
N PRO A 83 -18.73 68.29 -30.75
CA PRO A 83 -17.39 67.86 -31.25
C PRO A 83 -16.13 67.77 -30.32
N ARG A 84 -15.05 67.18 -30.89
CA ARG A 84 -13.57 67.26 -30.61
C ARG A 84 -12.95 66.33 -29.53
N GLY A 85 -11.82 65.64 -29.78
CA GLY A 85 -11.14 65.34 -31.07
C GLY A 85 -9.65 64.92 -31.01
N ASN A 86 -9.17 64.24 -32.08
CA ASN A 86 -7.77 63.92 -32.48
C ASN A 86 -6.99 62.92 -31.57
N THR A 87 -6.04 62.04 -31.99
CA THR A 87 -5.36 61.60 -33.26
C THR A 87 -4.41 60.41 -32.89
N ARG A 88 -3.80 59.51 -33.71
CA ARG A 88 -3.85 58.94 -35.10
C ARG A 88 -2.62 57.96 -35.23
N GLU A 89 -2.47 56.95 -36.11
CA GLU A 89 -3.33 56.10 -36.97
C GLU A 89 -2.45 55.00 -37.67
N ASN A 90 -3.04 53.86 -38.07
CA ASN A 90 -2.72 52.98 -39.24
C ASN A 90 -1.60 51.88 -39.28
N VAL A 91 -2.10 50.63 -39.48
CA VAL A 91 -1.76 49.64 -40.54
C VAL A 91 -0.65 48.57 -40.29
N THR A 92 -0.70 47.48 -41.07
CA THR A 92 -0.37 46.06 -40.76
C THR A 92 0.76 45.44 -41.63
N HIS A 93 1.54 44.49 -41.04
CA HIS A 93 2.15 43.23 -41.58
C HIS A 93 2.87 43.18 -42.97
N PRO A 94 3.72 42.17 -43.30
CA PRO A 94 4.40 41.10 -42.50
C PRO A 94 5.92 40.92 -42.83
N LEU A 95 6.51 39.78 -42.41
CA LEU A 95 7.74 39.07 -42.89
C LEU A 95 9.13 39.37 -42.28
N ASP A 96 9.87 38.25 -42.12
CA ASP A 96 11.32 37.93 -42.13
C ASP A 96 12.43 38.97 -41.86
N GLY A 97 13.55 38.50 -41.24
CA GLY A 97 14.88 39.03 -41.57
C GLY A 97 15.94 39.12 -40.44
N THR A 98 16.65 38.01 -40.19
CA THR A 98 18.11 37.88 -39.94
C THR A 98 18.97 39.11 -39.58
N ASP A 99 19.78 38.96 -38.51
CA ASP A 99 21.20 39.39 -38.40
C ASP A 99 21.54 40.91 -38.44
N GLU A 100 22.71 41.41 -38.01
CA GLU A 100 23.99 40.81 -37.58
C GLU A 100 24.77 41.80 -36.65
N ASN A 101 25.67 41.31 -35.77
CA ASN A 101 26.94 41.97 -35.31
C ASN A 101 26.93 43.39 -34.65
N LEU A 102 27.85 43.80 -33.77
CA LEU A 102 28.90 43.14 -32.96
C LEU A 102 29.30 44.03 -31.74
N ASN A 103 30.04 43.45 -30.79
CA ASN A 103 30.71 44.09 -29.64
C ASN A 103 31.85 45.07 -30.11
N PRO A 104 32.45 45.98 -29.28
CA PRO A 104 33.03 45.64 -27.96
C PRO A 104 33.17 46.72 -26.84
N GLU A 105 33.37 46.22 -25.60
CA GLU A 105 34.34 46.63 -24.56
C GLU A 105 34.34 47.99 -23.77
N VAL A 106 34.43 47.82 -22.43
CA VAL A 106 35.41 48.43 -21.47
C VAL A 106 35.15 49.79 -20.76
N SER A 107 34.68 49.66 -19.49
CA SER A 107 35.18 50.28 -18.23
C SER A 107 34.61 51.58 -17.58
N ARG A 108 34.23 51.40 -16.29
CA ARG A 108 34.45 52.23 -15.07
C ARG A 108 34.14 53.75 -15.05
N GLY A 109 33.28 54.17 -14.12
CA GLY A 109 33.16 55.56 -13.63
C GLY A 109 32.25 55.73 -12.38
N GLU A 110 32.82 56.21 -11.26
CA GLU A 110 32.20 56.32 -9.91
C GLU A 110 31.28 57.56 -9.69
N ARG A 111 30.40 57.57 -8.66
CA ARG A 111 30.57 58.38 -7.39
C ARG A 111 29.34 58.53 -6.44
N GLN A 112 29.60 58.36 -5.12
CA GLN A 112 29.08 59.12 -3.93
C GLN A 112 27.55 59.09 -3.58
N THR A 113 27.01 59.24 -2.34
CA THR A 113 27.38 59.22 -0.88
C THR A 113 26.06 59.19 -0.04
N GLY A 114 25.94 59.03 1.29
CA GLY A 114 26.86 58.85 2.45
C GLY A 114 26.28 59.48 3.77
N ARG A 115 26.92 59.26 4.95
CA ARG A 115 26.61 59.78 6.34
C ARG A 115 25.43 59.13 7.13
N SER A 116 25.42 59.07 8.49
CA SER A 116 26.47 59.29 9.53
C SER A 116 26.10 58.80 10.96
N GLU A 117 27.08 58.20 11.65
CA GLU A 117 27.44 58.27 13.10
C GLU A 117 26.45 57.99 14.26
N LYS A 118 26.84 57.05 15.15
CA LYS A 118 26.93 57.28 16.62
C LYS A 118 27.93 56.33 17.34
N ASP A 119 28.36 56.74 18.52
CA ASP A 119 29.50 56.28 19.36
C ASP A 119 29.44 54.85 19.98
N SER A 120 30.48 54.26 20.62
CA SER A 120 31.98 54.32 20.61
C SER A 120 32.56 53.68 21.91
N THR A 121 33.72 52.99 22.06
CA THR A 121 34.59 52.11 21.23
C THR A 121 35.54 51.29 22.15
N VAL A 122 36.58 51.91 22.71
CA VAL A 122 37.51 51.50 23.81
C VAL A 122 38.32 50.16 23.71
N ASN A 123 39.47 50.27 23.04
CA ASN A 123 40.83 49.86 23.47
C ASN A 123 41.34 48.38 23.57
N ARG A 124 42.33 48.12 22.69
CA ARG A 124 43.75 47.78 22.96
C ARG A 124 44.21 46.36 23.37
N ASN A 125 45.06 45.83 22.48
CA ASN A 125 46.44 45.33 22.70
C ASN A 125 46.70 44.18 23.71
N LYS A 126 47.47 43.19 23.23
CA LYS A 126 48.92 42.98 23.49
C LYS A 126 49.26 41.54 23.92
N SER A 127 50.46 41.06 23.53
CA SER A 127 51.29 40.01 24.21
C SER A 127 50.68 38.59 24.40
N ASP A 128 51.37 37.48 24.14
CA ASP A 128 52.76 37.24 23.69
C ASP A 128 52.88 35.89 22.93
N GLN A 129 53.95 35.75 22.14
CA GLN A 129 54.69 34.48 21.97
C GLN A 129 56.00 34.62 22.79
N PRO A 130 56.66 33.55 23.28
CA PRO A 130 56.67 32.17 22.76
C PRO A 130 56.34 31.11 23.85
N ASP A 131 56.25 29.79 23.60
CA ASP A 131 57.37 28.93 23.18
C ASP A 131 56.93 27.56 22.59
N ARG A 132 57.91 26.75 22.17
CA ARG A 132 57.77 25.52 21.37
C ARG A 132 57.27 24.30 22.17
N GLN A 133 56.33 23.58 21.59
CA GLN A 133 56.38 22.11 21.54
C GLN A 133 56.12 21.60 20.11
N THR A 134 56.57 20.38 19.83
CA THR A 134 56.60 19.76 18.49
C THR A 134 55.68 18.57 18.40
N THR A 135 55.10 18.33 17.21
CA THR A 135 54.22 17.20 16.85
C THR A 135 52.85 17.23 17.53
N LYS A 136 51.79 16.63 16.98
CA LYS A 136 51.62 15.94 15.68
C LYS A 136 50.57 16.69 14.84
N LYS A 137 50.68 16.67 13.50
CA LYS A 137 49.46 16.70 12.67
C LYS A 137 48.90 15.29 12.70
N VAL A 138 47.64 15.13 13.07
CA VAL A 138 46.98 13.83 13.23
C VAL A 138 45.96 13.70 12.09
N ASP A 139 45.96 12.56 11.41
CA ASP A 139 45.05 12.28 10.29
C ASP A 139 43.64 12.03 10.84
N LYS A 140 42.80 13.08 10.91
CA LYS A 140 41.38 12.99 11.24
C LYS A 140 40.66 12.14 10.19
N ASP A 141 40.61 10.83 10.41
CA ASP A 141 40.16 9.88 9.39
C ASP A 141 38.63 9.90 9.22
N ILE A 142 37.85 10.44 10.17
CA ILE A 142 36.44 10.80 9.99
C ILE A 142 36.13 12.09 10.78
N THR A 143 35.59 13.11 10.10
CA THR A 143 34.37 13.85 10.50
C THR A 143 34.05 15.02 9.58
N LYS A 144 32.75 15.32 9.46
CA LYS A 144 32.28 16.65 9.85
C LYS A 144 30.98 16.54 10.64
N SER A 145 30.99 16.99 11.89
CA SER A 145 29.95 16.76 12.89
C SER A 145 28.92 17.91 12.93
N ASP A 146 28.37 18.28 11.77
CA ASP A 146 27.43 19.40 11.64
C ASP A 146 26.22 19.13 10.73
N GLY A 147 25.94 17.85 10.43
CA GLY A 147 24.68 17.43 9.79
C GLY A 147 24.51 17.84 8.33
N THR A 148 25.54 18.34 7.66
CA THR A 148 25.48 18.62 6.22
C THR A 148 25.97 17.42 5.41
N GLU A 149 25.07 16.79 4.67
CA GLU A 149 25.40 15.70 3.75
C GLU A 149 26.31 16.19 2.59
N LEU A 150 27.18 15.31 2.09
CA LEU A 150 28.06 15.61 0.97
C LEU A 150 27.46 15.09 -0.33
N SER A 151 27.37 15.94 -1.36
CA SER A 151 26.85 15.57 -2.68
C SER A 151 27.56 14.33 -3.26
N PRO A 152 26.87 13.48 -4.05
CA PRO A 152 27.47 12.33 -4.71
C PRO A 152 28.76 12.64 -5.49
N ILE A 153 29.58 11.62 -5.71
CA ILE A 153 30.81 11.74 -6.49
C ILE A 153 30.50 11.29 -7.92
N LEU A 154 30.47 12.26 -8.84
CA LEU A 154 30.01 12.10 -10.23
C LEU A 154 31.05 12.62 -11.24
N GLY A 155 30.91 12.21 -12.51
CA GLY A 155 31.76 12.62 -13.62
C GLY A 155 33.12 11.92 -13.75
N TYR A 156 33.33 10.77 -13.08
CA TYR A 156 34.45 9.87 -13.34
C TYR A 156 34.08 8.73 -14.29
N ALA A 157 32.82 8.33 -14.36
CA ALA A 157 32.29 7.33 -15.28
C ALA A 157 32.40 7.79 -16.74
N GLU A 158 32.38 9.10 -17.00
CA GLU A 158 32.61 9.69 -18.32
C GLU A 158 34.07 9.60 -18.80
N GLU A 159 35.06 9.46 -17.90
CA GLU A 159 36.46 9.28 -18.30
C GLU A 159 36.65 7.88 -18.95
N PRO A 160 37.48 7.76 -20.01
CA PRO A 160 37.79 6.46 -20.60
C PRO A 160 38.53 5.56 -19.61
N LEU A 161 38.31 4.25 -19.72
CA LEU A 161 39.09 3.25 -18.97
C LEU A 161 40.50 3.17 -19.58
N LEU A 162 41.50 3.69 -18.85
CA LEU A 162 42.89 3.84 -19.30
C LEU A 162 43.85 2.93 -18.52
N PRO A 163 44.98 2.51 -19.12
CA PRO A 163 46.07 1.86 -18.40
C PRO A 163 46.58 2.72 -17.22
N LEU A 164 47.09 2.09 -16.16
CA LEU A 164 47.38 2.74 -14.88
C LEU A 164 48.32 3.94 -15.01
N ALA A 165 49.37 3.84 -15.82
CA ALA A 165 50.31 4.94 -16.07
C ALA A 165 49.66 6.17 -16.76
N GLN A 166 48.59 5.97 -17.52
CA GLN A 166 47.80 7.04 -18.14
C GLN A 166 46.68 7.54 -17.21
N ALA A 167 46.06 6.63 -16.44
CA ALA A 167 45.06 6.98 -15.43
C ALA A 167 45.66 7.85 -14.31
N CYS A 168 46.89 7.55 -13.88
CA CYS A 168 47.66 8.35 -12.93
C CYS A 168 48.33 9.59 -13.54
N ALA A 169 48.21 9.86 -14.84
CA ALA A 169 48.92 10.96 -15.49
C ALA A 169 48.62 12.36 -14.89
N PRO A 170 47.36 12.73 -14.59
CA PRO A 170 47.04 14.03 -13.96
C PRO A 170 47.53 14.16 -12.51
N LEU A 171 47.85 13.04 -11.86
CA LEU A 171 48.24 12.98 -10.46
C LEU A 171 49.75 13.23 -10.24
N ASN A 172 50.57 13.25 -11.30
CA ASN A 172 52.02 13.48 -11.19
C ASN A 172 52.37 14.86 -10.60
N ASP A 173 51.54 15.89 -10.84
CA ASP A 173 51.74 17.23 -10.28
C ASP A 173 51.35 17.33 -8.79
N ILE A 174 50.61 16.34 -8.28
CA ILE A 174 50.18 16.23 -6.87
C ILE A 174 51.18 15.39 -6.06
N PHE A 175 51.67 14.29 -6.64
CA PHE A 175 52.44 13.26 -5.93
C PHE A 175 53.90 13.16 -6.41
N HIS A 176 54.82 13.64 -5.58
CA HIS A 176 56.26 13.46 -5.80
C HIS A 176 56.63 11.97 -5.85
N ASN A 177 57.33 11.55 -6.92
CA ASN A 177 57.69 10.15 -7.24
C ASN A 177 56.53 9.20 -7.59
N LEU A 178 55.32 9.68 -7.93
CA LEU A 178 54.20 8.80 -8.30
C LEU A 178 54.56 7.72 -9.33
N SER A 179 55.31 8.09 -10.37
CA SER A 179 55.70 7.18 -11.46
C SER A 179 56.50 5.96 -10.96
N PHE A 180 57.31 6.11 -9.90
CA PHE A 180 58.02 4.99 -9.26
C PHE A 180 57.05 4.03 -8.56
N TYR A 181 56.06 4.56 -7.84
CA TYR A 181 55.04 3.73 -7.17
C TYR A 181 54.12 3.04 -8.19
N VAL A 182 53.81 3.69 -9.33
CA VAL A 182 53.08 3.09 -10.46
C VAL A 182 53.89 1.96 -11.10
N GLU A 183 55.18 2.17 -11.41
CA GLU A 183 56.07 1.11 -11.93
C GLU A 183 56.21 -0.06 -10.95
N LEU A 184 56.29 0.23 -9.64
CA LEU A 184 56.39 -0.78 -8.59
C LEU A 184 55.09 -1.59 -8.47
N ALA A 185 53.92 -0.94 -8.46
CA ALA A 185 52.62 -1.61 -8.41
C ALA A 185 52.36 -2.48 -9.65
N LEU A 186 52.76 -2.03 -10.85
CA LEU A 186 52.69 -2.85 -12.08
C LEU A 186 53.65 -4.04 -12.00
N LYS A 187 54.87 -3.85 -11.51
CA LYS A 187 55.90 -4.90 -11.42
C LYS A 187 55.62 -5.95 -10.34
N GLU A 188 54.95 -5.58 -9.26
CA GLU A 188 54.50 -6.51 -8.21
C GLU A 188 53.17 -7.20 -8.53
N THR A 189 52.46 -6.74 -9.57
CA THR A 189 51.24 -7.39 -10.05
C THR A 189 51.58 -8.57 -10.97
N PRO A 190 50.96 -9.75 -10.79
CA PRO A 190 51.18 -10.89 -11.69
C PRO A 190 50.78 -10.61 -13.14
N GLU A 191 51.48 -11.22 -14.11
CA GLU A 191 51.14 -11.13 -15.54
C GLU A 191 49.72 -11.64 -15.87
N GLN A 192 49.17 -12.49 -15.00
CA GLN A 192 47.77 -12.89 -14.99
C GLN A 192 47.23 -12.76 -13.55
N PRO A 193 46.55 -11.65 -13.22
CA PRO A 193 45.88 -11.49 -11.93
C PRO A 193 44.74 -12.51 -11.74
N LEU A 194 44.30 -12.68 -10.50
CA LEU A 194 43.12 -13.48 -10.17
C LEU A 194 41.82 -12.69 -10.44
N ASP A 195 40.69 -13.36 -10.22
CA ASP A 195 39.35 -12.77 -10.11
C ASP A 195 38.89 -11.91 -11.32
N GLY A 196 39.47 -12.19 -12.50
CA GLY A 196 39.08 -11.58 -13.77
C GLY A 196 39.61 -10.16 -14.01
N LEU A 197 40.48 -9.64 -13.14
CA LEU A 197 41.08 -8.32 -13.31
C LEU A 197 42.19 -8.30 -14.37
N SER A 198 42.27 -7.21 -15.13
CA SER A 198 43.46 -6.90 -15.93
C SER A 198 44.65 -6.49 -15.05
N VAL A 199 45.86 -6.51 -15.63
CA VAL A 199 47.09 -6.10 -14.92
C VAL A 199 46.98 -4.66 -14.41
N ASP A 200 46.45 -3.72 -15.19
CA ASP A 200 46.27 -2.33 -14.78
C ASP A 200 45.22 -2.16 -13.66
N GLU A 201 44.12 -2.92 -13.68
CA GLU A 201 43.08 -2.91 -12.64
C GLU A 201 43.60 -3.48 -11.31
N SER A 202 44.30 -4.62 -11.36
CA SER A 202 44.97 -5.21 -10.20
C SER A 202 46.07 -4.27 -9.67
N ALA A 203 46.84 -3.64 -10.55
CA ALA A 203 47.89 -2.71 -10.16
C ALA A 203 47.34 -1.38 -9.60
N ALA A 204 46.12 -0.96 -9.98
CA ALA A 204 45.45 0.16 -9.33
C ALA A 204 45.16 -0.14 -7.85
N ILE A 205 44.62 -1.33 -7.56
CA ILE A 205 44.39 -1.78 -6.17
C ILE A 205 45.71 -1.93 -5.39
N ARG A 206 46.77 -2.42 -6.05
CA ARG A 206 48.11 -2.46 -5.44
C ARG A 206 48.68 -1.07 -5.15
N LEU A 207 48.55 -0.12 -6.07
CA LEU A 207 48.98 1.27 -5.89
C LEU A 207 48.21 1.99 -4.77
N TYR A 208 46.96 1.58 -4.53
CA TYR A 208 46.14 2.08 -3.43
C TYR A 208 46.63 1.61 -2.05
N THR A 209 47.19 0.39 -1.97
CA THR A 209 47.56 -0.30 -0.72
C THR A 209 49.06 -0.29 -0.41
N ILE A 210 49.92 0.01 -1.38
CA ILE A 210 51.37 0.01 -1.22
C ILE A 210 51.84 0.98 -0.13
N GLU A 211 52.91 0.63 0.59
CA GLU A 211 53.54 1.55 1.55
C GLU A 211 54.32 2.67 0.83
N TRP A 212 54.13 3.92 1.24
CA TRP A 212 54.86 5.09 0.72
C TRP A 212 55.83 5.62 1.78
N ASP A 213 57.01 6.11 1.35
CA ASP A 213 58.04 6.77 2.20
C ASP A 213 57.48 7.86 3.14
N LYS A 214 56.32 8.43 2.78
CA LYS A 214 55.60 9.48 3.51
C LYS A 214 54.11 9.15 3.49
N PRO A 215 53.58 8.36 4.46
CA PRO A 215 52.21 7.86 4.41
C PRO A 215 51.15 8.97 4.34
N HIS A 216 51.35 10.11 5.02
CA HIS A 216 50.50 11.31 4.93
C HIS A 216 50.57 12.08 3.59
N ARG A 217 51.20 11.50 2.57
CA ARG A 217 51.25 11.96 1.17
C ARG A 217 51.11 10.81 0.17
N SER A 218 50.60 9.66 0.64
CA SER A 218 50.23 8.53 -0.22
C SER A 218 48.98 8.83 -1.03
N LEU A 219 48.80 8.09 -2.13
CA LEU A 219 47.56 8.11 -2.89
C LEU A 219 46.34 7.80 -2.00
N TYR A 220 46.43 6.77 -1.15
CA TYR A 220 45.45 6.45 -0.10
C TYR A 220 45.03 7.68 0.71
N SER A 221 46.00 8.31 1.40
CA SER A 221 45.73 9.41 2.33
C SER A 221 45.14 10.65 1.65
N THR A 222 45.62 10.96 0.44
CA THR A 222 45.26 12.20 -0.26
C THR A 222 43.94 12.06 -1.02
N LEU A 223 43.65 10.87 -1.57
CA LEU A 223 42.34 10.59 -2.14
C LEU A 223 41.26 10.59 -1.04
N ASN A 224 41.47 9.84 0.06
CA ASN A 224 40.53 9.81 1.17
C ASN A 224 40.36 11.16 1.86
N TYR A 225 41.37 12.03 1.88
CA TYR A 225 41.22 13.42 2.34
C TYR A 225 40.23 14.20 1.46
N ASN A 226 40.33 14.09 0.13
CA ASN A 226 39.46 14.83 -0.79
C ASN A 226 38.03 14.28 -0.85
N LEU A 227 37.84 12.96 -0.74
CA LEU A 227 36.50 12.34 -0.69
C LEU A 227 35.66 12.83 0.50
N LYS A 228 36.32 13.20 1.61
CA LYS A 228 35.71 13.73 2.84
C LYS A 228 35.46 15.24 2.81
N ASN A 229 35.86 15.95 1.76
CA ASN A 229 35.67 17.40 1.62
C ASN A 229 34.44 17.74 0.77
N ASN A 230 33.75 18.83 1.11
CA ASN A 230 32.66 19.41 0.32
C ASN A 230 33.10 19.90 -1.07
N ASP A 231 34.40 20.17 -1.27
CA ASP A 231 34.93 20.58 -2.58
C ASP A 231 35.12 19.37 -3.51
N ARG A 232 34.06 19.03 -4.25
CA ARG A 232 34.11 17.97 -5.26
C ARG A 232 35.01 18.30 -6.46
N GLN A 233 35.36 19.57 -6.72
CA GLN A 233 36.31 19.92 -7.79
C GLN A 233 37.72 19.44 -7.47
N ALA A 234 38.06 19.27 -6.18
CA ALA A 234 39.33 18.67 -5.75
C ALA A 234 39.48 17.18 -6.14
N LEU A 235 38.39 16.50 -6.54
CA LEU A 235 38.44 15.12 -7.03
C LEU A 235 38.76 15.02 -8.53
N LEU A 236 38.55 16.08 -9.34
CA LEU A 236 38.76 16.04 -10.81
C LEU A 236 40.11 15.43 -11.25
N PRO A 237 41.27 15.74 -10.62
CA PRO A 237 42.55 15.10 -11.00
C PRO A 237 42.57 13.58 -10.80
N PHE A 238 41.73 13.06 -9.92
CA PHE A 238 41.61 11.65 -9.57
C PHE A 238 40.59 10.89 -10.44
N HIS A 239 39.74 11.54 -11.24
CA HIS A 239 38.63 10.88 -11.94
C HIS A 239 39.08 9.69 -12.81
N ARG A 240 40.17 9.84 -13.57
CA ARG A 240 40.74 8.73 -14.37
C ARG A 240 41.24 7.56 -13.53
N TYR A 241 41.79 7.84 -12.36
CA TYR A 241 42.23 6.81 -11.42
C TYR A 241 41.02 6.16 -10.72
N LEU A 242 40.02 6.94 -10.31
CA LEU A 242 38.76 6.46 -9.75
C LEU A 242 38.01 5.54 -10.73
N LYS A 243 37.92 5.91 -12.01
CA LYS A 243 37.37 5.08 -13.09
C LYS A 243 38.01 3.69 -13.12
N LEU A 244 39.35 3.62 -13.15
CA LEU A 244 40.10 2.36 -13.18
C LEU A 244 39.98 1.57 -11.87
N PHE A 245 40.10 2.25 -10.72
CA PHE A 245 40.05 1.64 -9.39
C PHE A 245 38.65 1.09 -9.06
N LEU A 246 37.59 1.83 -9.37
CA LEU A 246 36.21 1.36 -9.20
C LEU A 246 35.84 0.28 -10.21
N ALA A 247 36.29 0.37 -11.47
CA ALA A 247 36.11 -0.72 -12.44
C ALA A 247 36.77 -2.03 -11.97
N ALA A 248 37.88 -1.95 -11.25
CA ALA A 248 38.48 -3.10 -10.58
C ALA A 248 37.63 -3.59 -9.38
N LEU A 249 37.24 -2.70 -8.46
CA LEU A 249 36.49 -3.08 -7.25
C LEU A 249 35.10 -3.69 -7.54
N VAL A 250 34.37 -3.20 -8.55
CA VAL A 250 33.03 -3.77 -8.88
C VAL A 250 33.10 -5.17 -9.48
N LYS A 251 34.24 -5.55 -10.07
CA LYS A 251 34.48 -6.92 -10.60
C LYS A 251 34.86 -7.91 -9.50
N LEU A 252 35.41 -7.44 -8.39
CA LEU A 252 35.86 -8.32 -7.31
C LEU A 252 34.70 -8.88 -6.49
N PRO A 253 34.83 -10.11 -5.93
CA PRO A 253 33.80 -10.70 -5.11
C PRO A 253 33.41 -9.82 -3.92
N CYS A 254 32.09 -9.62 -3.80
CA CYS A 254 31.47 -9.16 -2.57
C CYS A 254 31.60 -10.25 -1.50
N VAL A 255 32.06 -9.91 -0.30
CA VAL A 255 32.08 -10.89 0.81
C VAL A 255 30.69 -10.99 1.46
N PRO A 256 30.28 -12.16 1.98
CA PRO A 256 29.08 -12.26 2.80
C PRO A 256 29.18 -11.36 4.05
N PRO A 257 28.05 -10.91 4.64
CA PRO A 257 28.05 -10.03 5.81
C PRO A 257 28.96 -10.51 6.93
N LEU A 258 29.97 -9.70 7.29
CA LEU A 258 30.99 -10.03 8.28
C LEU A 258 31.58 -8.79 8.96
N THR A 259 32.13 -8.97 10.16
CA THR A 259 32.76 -7.88 10.92
C THR A 259 34.18 -7.63 10.44
N VAL A 260 34.44 -6.46 9.85
CA VAL A 260 35.79 -5.96 9.51
C VAL A 260 36.28 -4.94 10.54
N TRP A 261 37.60 -4.76 10.63
CA TRP A 261 38.23 -3.94 11.67
C TRP A 261 39.16 -2.87 11.10
N ARG A 262 39.05 -1.65 11.63
CA ARG A 262 39.89 -0.49 11.22
C ARG A 262 40.36 0.31 12.43
N GLY A 263 41.67 0.44 12.61
CA GLY A 263 42.28 1.22 13.68
C GLY A 263 42.65 2.65 13.26
N VAL A 264 42.41 3.63 14.14
CA VAL A 264 42.78 5.05 13.98
C VAL A 264 43.43 5.56 15.27
N THR A 265 44.59 6.22 15.18
CA THR A 265 45.40 6.63 16.35
C THR A 265 44.97 7.97 16.98
N MET A 266 43.67 8.12 17.26
CA MET A 266 43.12 9.16 18.14
C MET A 266 41.80 8.70 18.76
N ASN A 267 41.27 9.45 19.71
CA ASN A 267 39.90 9.29 20.20
C ASN A 267 38.91 10.03 19.29
N LEU A 268 38.02 9.28 18.64
CA LEU A 268 36.88 9.80 17.85
C LEU A 268 35.52 9.54 18.53
N SER A 269 35.48 9.05 19.78
CA SER A 269 34.23 8.53 20.38
C SER A 269 33.12 9.57 20.49
N ALA A 270 33.47 10.82 20.82
CA ALA A 270 32.52 11.94 20.89
C ALA A 270 31.96 12.38 19.52
N GLU A 271 32.53 11.87 18.43
CA GLU A 271 32.13 12.17 17.05
C GLU A 271 31.18 11.07 16.48
N PHE A 272 30.88 10.02 17.25
CA PHE A 272 30.03 8.86 16.88
C PHE A 272 29.14 8.41 18.08
N PRO A 273 28.07 9.14 18.42
CA PRO A 273 27.13 8.71 19.45
C PRO A 273 26.32 7.48 19.00
N PRO A 274 26.05 6.49 19.86
CA PRO A 274 25.15 5.38 19.53
C PRO A 274 23.77 5.87 19.06
N GLY A 275 23.25 5.23 18.01
CA GLY A 275 22.01 5.61 17.33
C GLY A 275 22.18 6.55 16.14
N SER A 276 23.33 7.23 15.94
CA SER A 276 23.48 8.12 14.79
C SER A 276 23.73 7.36 13.48
N ALA A 277 23.00 7.71 12.42
CA ALA A 277 23.36 7.40 11.04
C ALA A 277 24.48 8.32 10.52
N MET A 278 25.29 7.82 9.57
CA MET A 278 26.27 8.62 8.82
C MET A 278 26.70 7.95 7.50
N THR A 279 27.20 8.77 6.57
CA THR A 279 27.80 8.30 5.31
C THR A 279 29.33 8.22 5.40
N TRP A 280 29.89 7.05 5.11
CA TRP A 280 31.31 6.73 5.20
C TRP A 280 32.04 7.09 3.90
N TRP A 281 32.54 8.33 3.81
CA TRP A 281 33.23 8.91 2.63
C TRP A 281 34.70 8.49 2.45
N ALA A 282 35.04 7.24 2.77
CA ALA A 282 36.41 6.73 2.68
C ALA A 282 36.45 5.33 2.07
N PHE A 283 37.20 5.17 0.98
CA PHE A 283 37.68 3.84 0.63
C PHE A 283 38.61 3.39 1.77
N SER A 284 38.23 2.31 2.47
CA SER A 284 38.91 1.94 3.71
C SER A 284 39.30 0.48 3.66
N SER A 285 40.62 0.23 3.66
CA SER A 285 41.12 -1.12 3.84
C SER A 285 41.02 -1.51 5.31
N CYS A 286 40.27 -2.58 5.55
CA CYS A 286 39.93 -3.12 6.86
C CYS A 286 40.32 -4.60 6.89
N THR A 287 40.83 -5.08 8.03
CA THR A 287 41.20 -6.50 8.20
C THR A 287 40.04 -7.30 8.76
N THR A 288 39.88 -8.57 8.35
CA THR A 288 38.98 -9.50 9.04
C THR A 288 39.64 -10.16 10.26
N GLU A 289 40.97 -10.07 10.37
CA GLU A 289 41.76 -10.84 11.34
C GLU A 289 42.23 -9.97 12.51
N MET A 290 41.63 -10.17 13.69
CA MET A 290 42.02 -9.47 14.93
C MET A 290 43.52 -9.64 15.24
N THR A 291 44.11 -10.77 14.84
CA THR A 291 45.53 -11.05 15.02
C THR A 291 46.44 -10.06 14.30
N VAL A 292 46.00 -9.39 13.23
CA VAL A 292 46.74 -8.31 12.57
C VAL A 292 46.88 -7.09 13.50
N LEU A 293 45.82 -6.74 14.24
CA LEU A 293 45.81 -5.63 15.20
C LEU A 293 46.62 -5.94 16.48
N GLU A 294 46.76 -7.23 16.81
CA GLU A 294 47.65 -7.71 17.87
C GLU A 294 49.11 -7.68 17.42
N ASN A 295 49.43 -8.27 16.25
CA ASN A 295 50.79 -8.38 15.71
C ASN A 295 51.41 -7.01 15.36
N ASN A 296 50.62 -6.09 14.79
CA ASN A 296 51.03 -4.70 14.54
C ASN A 296 50.98 -3.84 15.82
N MET A 297 50.84 -4.47 17.00
CA MET A 297 50.82 -3.88 18.34
C MET A 297 49.74 -2.82 18.58
N TYR A 298 48.80 -2.60 17.65
CA TYR A 298 47.80 -1.52 17.74
C TYR A 298 46.95 -1.59 19.01
N LEU A 299 46.52 -2.80 19.40
CA LEU A 299 45.79 -2.99 20.66
C LEU A 299 46.64 -2.71 21.91
N GLY A 300 47.97 -2.87 21.82
CA GLY A 300 48.93 -2.69 22.91
C GLY A 300 49.62 -1.33 23.01
N GLN A 301 49.33 -0.37 22.11
CA GLN A 301 49.96 0.96 22.12
C GLN A 301 49.49 1.84 23.30
N GLU A 302 50.31 2.82 23.68
CA GLU A 302 49.95 3.88 24.62
C GLU A 302 49.42 5.12 23.89
N GLY A 303 48.33 5.70 24.40
CA GLY A 303 47.68 6.89 23.85
C GLY A 303 46.28 6.61 23.27
N ASP A 304 45.57 7.70 22.97
CA ASP A 304 44.20 7.66 22.44
C ASP A 304 44.13 6.98 21.06
N ARG A 305 43.23 5.99 20.93
CA ARG A 305 42.99 5.26 19.69
C ARG A 305 41.56 4.73 19.59
N THR A 306 41.02 4.72 18.38
CA THR A 306 39.66 4.29 18.06
C THR A 306 39.71 3.10 17.11
N LEU A 307 39.11 1.99 17.53
CA LEU A 307 38.91 0.80 16.72
C LEU A 307 37.47 0.77 16.21
N PHE A 308 37.29 0.89 14.91
CA PHE A 308 36.01 0.62 14.27
C PHE A 308 35.85 -0.90 14.09
N SER A 309 34.74 -1.40 14.60
CA SER A 309 34.19 -2.72 14.33
C SER A 309 33.02 -2.49 13.38
N VAL A 310 33.09 -3.00 12.15
CA VAL A 310 32.09 -2.69 11.11
C VAL A 310 31.45 -3.98 10.62
N GLU A 311 30.16 -4.18 10.88
CA GLU A 311 29.37 -5.20 10.19
C GLU A 311 29.18 -4.77 8.74
N ALA A 312 30.10 -5.20 7.89
CA ALA A 312 30.14 -4.83 6.48
C ALA A 312 29.29 -5.83 5.68
N ILE A 313 28.33 -5.32 4.91
CA ILE A 313 27.50 -6.13 4.02
C ILE A 313 28.13 -6.25 2.63
N ASN A 314 28.64 -5.16 2.03
CA ASN A 314 29.02 -5.15 0.61
C ASN A 314 30.52 -4.93 0.31
N GLY A 315 31.38 -5.18 1.31
CA GLY A 315 32.83 -5.04 1.19
C GLY A 315 33.44 -5.91 0.09
N ARG A 316 34.50 -5.41 -0.55
CA ARG A 316 35.21 -6.14 -1.63
C ARG A 316 36.52 -6.71 -1.10
N THR A 317 36.74 -8.02 -1.28
CA THR A 317 38.02 -8.63 -0.88
C THR A 317 39.11 -8.28 -1.86
N ILE A 318 40.25 -7.76 -1.37
CA ILE A 318 41.37 -7.32 -2.19
C ILE A 318 42.67 -8.11 -1.96
N LYS A 319 42.62 -9.19 -1.16
CA LYS A 319 43.78 -10.00 -0.76
C LYS A 319 44.73 -10.38 -1.90
N ALA A 320 44.20 -10.79 -3.05
CA ALA A 320 44.99 -11.18 -4.23
C ALA A 320 45.69 -9.99 -4.94
N HIS A 321 45.22 -8.77 -4.70
CA HIS A 321 45.60 -7.57 -5.45
C HIS A 321 46.32 -6.53 -4.57
N SER A 322 46.15 -6.58 -3.25
CA SER A 322 46.85 -5.73 -2.28
C SER A 322 48.37 -5.97 -2.25
N HIS A 323 49.11 -4.94 -1.83
CA HIS A 323 50.49 -5.09 -1.37
C HIS A 323 50.62 -6.09 -0.20
N PHE A 324 49.66 -6.11 0.73
CA PHE A 324 49.62 -6.99 1.91
C PHE A 324 49.07 -8.39 1.60
N VAL A 325 49.71 -9.11 0.67
CA VAL A 325 49.26 -10.42 0.14
C VAL A 325 49.06 -11.55 1.17
N THR A 326 49.48 -11.35 2.42
CA THR A 326 49.26 -12.30 3.54
C THR A 326 48.04 -12.00 4.39
N GLU A 327 47.43 -10.81 4.27
CA GLU A 327 46.32 -10.37 5.12
C GLU A 327 44.97 -10.45 4.37
N ASP A 328 43.91 -10.77 5.09
CA ASP A 328 42.53 -10.74 4.58
C ASP A 328 41.99 -9.30 4.63
N GLU A 329 42.43 -8.49 3.68
CA GLU A 329 41.98 -7.11 3.49
C GLU A 329 40.66 -7.03 2.69
N ILE A 330 39.72 -6.27 3.24
CA ILE A 330 38.44 -5.90 2.65
C ILE A 330 38.40 -4.38 2.47
N VAL A 331 38.04 -3.91 1.27
CA VAL A 331 37.75 -2.50 1.03
C VAL A 331 36.27 -2.22 1.29
N LEU A 332 36.01 -1.31 2.23
CA LEU A 332 34.73 -0.61 2.33
C LEU A 332 34.66 0.48 1.26
N MET A 333 33.51 0.62 0.61
CA MET A 333 33.29 1.62 -0.45
C MET A 333 33.09 3.02 0.15
N SER A 334 33.58 4.05 -0.53
CA SER A 334 33.19 5.44 -0.23
C SER A 334 31.69 5.63 -0.47
N GLY A 335 31.03 6.49 0.31
CA GLY A 335 29.59 6.76 0.16
C GLY A 335 28.70 5.69 0.81
N THR A 336 29.27 4.81 1.63
CA THR A 336 28.52 3.73 2.32
C THR A 336 27.72 4.28 3.51
N HIS A 337 26.44 3.93 3.65
CA HIS A 337 25.62 4.34 4.80
C HIS A 337 25.85 3.40 6.00
N MET A 338 25.97 3.97 7.20
CA MET A 338 26.36 3.29 8.45
C MET A 338 25.54 3.81 9.64
N ILE A 339 25.13 2.93 10.55
CA ILE A 339 24.51 3.29 11.84
C ILE A 339 25.45 2.91 12.99
N VAL A 340 25.68 3.83 13.93
CA VAL A 340 26.47 3.56 15.14
C VAL A 340 25.67 2.69 16.12
N GLN A 341 25.98 1.40 16.17
CA GLN A 341 25.30 0.43 17.03
C GLN A 341 25.68 0.58 18.51
N SER A 342 26.97 0.79 18.82
CA SER A 342 27.42 0.97 20.21
C SER A 342 28.80 1.60 20.30
N GLN A 343 29.14 2.09 21.49
CA GLN A 343 30.46 2.63 21.83
C GLN A 343 30.95 2.02 23.15
N LEU A 344 32.17 1.49 23.18
CA LEU A 344 32.77 0.82 24.34
C LEU A 344 34.19 1.35 24.61
N SER A 345 34.62 1.37 25.87
CA SER A 345 35.98 1.72 26.27
C SER A 345 36.59 0.63 27.16
N PRO A 346 36.99 -0.52 26.58
CA PRO A 346 37.41 -1.70 27.35
C PRO A 346 38.78 -1.55 28.02
N ALA A 347 39.58 -0.55 27.63
CA ALA A 347 40.86 -0.22 28.24
C ALA A 347 41.09 1.30 28.21
N ALA A 348 42.00 1.79 29.05
CA ALA A 348 42.36 3.21 29.07
C ALA A 348 42.85 3.67 27.69
N ASN A 349 42.26 4.77 27.19
CA ASN A 349 42.58 5.40 25.91
C ASN A 349 42.30 4.52 24.67
N LEU A 350 41.58 3.40 24.82
CA LEU A 350 41.06 2.58 23.72
C LEU A 350 39.54 2.72 23.65
N TYR A 351 39.05 3.17 22.50
CA TYR A 351 37.64 3.33 22.20
C TYR A 351 37.28 2.36 21.07
N ILE A 352 36.23 1.56 21.24
CA ILE A 352 35.66 0.72 20.19
C ILE A 352 34.33 1.34 19.77
N ILE A 353 34.14 1.54 18.48
CA ILE A 353 32.90 2.03 17.88
C ILE A 353 32.36 0.89 17.01
N HIS A 354 31.15 0.42 17.30
CA HIS A 354 30.46 -0.57 16.49
C HIS A 354 29.60 0.14 15.45
N LEU A 355 29.86 -0.10 14.17
CA LEU A 355 29.07 0.37 13.04
C LEU A 355 28.38 -0.83 12.38
N LYS A 356 27.11 -0.69 12.06
CA LYS A 356 26.42 -1.59 11.14
C LYS A 356 26.25 -0.89 9.81
N GLN A 357 26.66 -1.54 8.72
CA GLN A 357 26.39 -1.07 7.37
C GLN A 357 24.92 -1.29 7.03
N VAL A 358 24.29 -0.28 6.43
CA VAL A 358 22.94 -0.39 5.83
C VAL A 358 23.06 -0.28 4.31
N GLU A 359 22.01 -0.69 3.59
CA GLU A 359 21.93 -0.42 2.15
C GLU A 359 21.66 1.08 1.95
N PRO A 360 22.31 1.76 0.97
CA PRO A 360 22.19 3.20 0.82
C PRO A 360 20.94 3.57 0.02
N GLU A 361 20.06 4.40 0.60
CA GLU A 361 18.86 4.91 -0.09
C GLU A 361 19.18 5.72 -1.36
N MET A 362 20.36 6.34 -1.43
CA MET A 362 20.78 7.20 -2.55
C MET A 362 22.11 6.76 -3.20
N MET A 363 22.22 7.00 -4.51
CA MET A 363 23.43 6.70 -5.29
C MET A 363 24.57 7.71 -4.99
N THR A 364 25.38 7.40 -3.98
CA THR A 364 26.55 8.21 -3.55
C THR A 364 27.78 8.10 -4.47
N LEU A 365 27.82 7.05 -5.32
CA LEU A 365 28.84 6.77 -6.34
C LEU A 365 28.14 6.31 -7.64
N GLU A 366 28.49 6.90 -8.78
CA GLU A 366 27.99 6.47 -10.10
C GLU A 366 28.67 5.17 -10.60
N PRO A 367 27.95 4.27 -11.33
CA PRO A 367 28.53 3.07 -11.92
C PRO A 367 29.77 3.36 -12.81
N PRO A 368 30.91 2.70 -12.60
CA PRO A 368 32.11 2.95 -13.41
C PRO A 368 31.97 2.52 -14.88
N PHE A 369 30.95 1.72 -15.21
CA PHE A 369 30.51 1.39 -16.56
C PHE A 369 29.06 0.87 -16.53
N GLU A 370 28.41 0.82 -17.70
CA GLU A 370 27.05 0.30 -17.86
C GLU A 370 26.93 -1.15 -17.35
N GLY A 371 25.91 -1.43 -16.53
CA GLY A 371 25.74 -2.73 -15.86
C GLY A 371 26.66 -2.99 -14.65
N ALA A 372 27.46 -2.02 -14.19
CA ALA A 372 28.29 -2.18 -13.01
C ALA A 372 27.51 -1.96 -11.69
N HIS A 373 27.17 -3.05 -11.00
CA HIS A 373 26.56 -2.96 -9.66
C HIS A 373 27.61 -2.64 -8.57
N ILE A 374 27.59 -1.40 -8.08
CA ILE A 374 28.42 -0.97 -6.93
C ILE A 374 27.95 -1.66 -5.64
N TYR A 375 26.63 -1.71 -5.44
CA TYR A 375 25.98 -2.35 -4.30
C TYR A 375 25.08 -3.52 -4.79
N PRO A 376 25.66 -4.69 -5.13
CA PRO A 376 24.90 -5.84 -5.63
C PRO A 376 24.16 -6.58 -4.51
N LYS A 377 22.89 -6.97 -4.74
CA LYS A 377 22.11 -7.82 -3.82
C LYS A 377 22.85 -9.14 -3.57
N ILE A 378 23.07 -9.48 -2.29
CA ILE A 378 23.97 -10.57 -1.88
C ILE A 378 23.20 -11.90 -1.83
N PRO A 379 23.65 -12.98 -2.51
CA PRO A 379 23.01 -14.29 -2.40
C PRO A 379 23.05 -14.85 -0.97
N ARG A 380 21.87 -15.21 -0.42
CA ARG A 380 21.73 -15.76 0.94
C ARG A 380 22.67 -16.98 1.16
N PRO A 381 23.51 -17.02 2.21
CA PRO A 381 24.58 -18.02 2.33
C PRO A 381 24.06 -19.43 2.66
N PHE A 382 24.34 -20.39 1.78
CA PHE A 382 23.85 -21.77 1.89
C PHE A 382 24.57 -22.56 3.01
N TYR A 383 23.97 -22.61 4.20
CA TYR A 383 24.56 -23.15 5.44
C TYR A 383 24.87 -24.67 5.40
N ARG A 384 26.05 -25.06 4.88
CA ARG A 384 26.60 -26.41 5.06
C ARG A 384 27.04 -26.64 6.52
N LYS A 385 26.17 -27.26 7.32
CA LYS A 385 26.50 -27.78 8.66
C LYS A 385 27.79 -28.62 8.63
N LYS A 386 28.81 -28.23 9.42
CA LYS A 386 30.05 -28.99 9.63
C LYS A 386 29.73 -30.40 10.15
N ARG A 387 29.77 -31.41 9.28
CA ARG A 387 29.69 -32.83 9.70
C ARG A 387 31.08 -33.36 10.07
N PHE A 388 31.18 -33.99 11.23
CA PHE A 388 32.35 -34.78 11.64
C PHE A 388 32.67 -35.86 10.59
N MET A 389 33.95 -36.08 10.30
CA MET A 389 34.38 -37.20 9.48
C MET A 389 34.15 -38.54 10.20
N ILE A 390 33.21 -39.33 9.69
CA ILE A 390 33.14 -40.78 9.95
C ILE A 390 33.91 -41.48 8.82
N PRO A 391 34.85 -42.41 9.12
CA PRO A 391 35.67 -43.04 8.09
C PRO A 391 34.84 -43.87 7.10
N ILE A 392 35.12 -43.70 5.81
CA ILE A 392 34.31 -44.13 4.64
C ILE A 392 33.94 -45.62 4.65
N CYS A 393 34.75 -46.48 5.27
CA CYS A 393 34.47 -47.92 5.40
C CYS A 393 33.14 -48.23 6.10
N LEU A 394 32.70 -47.40 7.06
CA LEU A 394 31.51 -47.65 7.87
C LEU A 394 30.20 -47.29 7.12
N LEU A 395 30.26 -46.28 6.25
CA LEU A 395 29.16 -45.93 5.34
C LEU A 395 28.89 -47.04 4.32
N LEU A 396 29.94 -47.64 3.74
CA LEU A 396 29.82 -48.73 2.78
C LEU A 396 29.10 -49.96 3.36
N THR A 397 29.37 -50.32 4.62
CA THR A 397 28.67 -51.42 5.30
C THR A 397 27.19 -51.10 5.60
N LEU A 398 26.87 -49.86 5.96
CA LEU A 398 25.49 -49.43 6.23
C LEU A 398 24.65 -49.35 4.95
N PHE A 399 25.23 -48.90 3.84
CA PHE A 399 24.51 -48.77 2.56
C PHE A 399 24.05 -50.14 2.03
N ILE A 400 24.91 -51.17 2.11
CA ILE A 400 24.57 -52.53 1.69
C ILE A 400 23.45 -53.13 2.55
N ALA A 401 23.47 -52.87 3.87
CA ALA A 401 22.39 -53.31 4.77
C ALA A 401 21.07 -52.59 4.47
N GLY A 402 21.11 -51.27 4.24
CA GLY A 402 19.93 -50.45 3.92
C GLY A 402 19.22 -50.89 2.64
N VAL A 403 19.96 -51.19 1.57
CA VAL A 403 19.39 -51.68 0.30
C VAL A 403 18.67 -53.03 0.49
N ILE A 404 19.23 -53.95 1.28
CA ILE A 404 18.61 -55.25 1.54
C ILE A 404 17.30 -55.11 2.36
N ILE A 405 17.26 -54.17 3.31
CA ILE A 405 16.05 -53.88 4.11
C ILE A 405 14.97 -53.17 3.27
N GLY A 406 15.36 -52.20 2.44
CA GLY A 406 14.43 -51.46 1.58
C GLY A 406 13.68 -52.34 0.58
N VAL A 407 14.33 -53.38 0.03
CA VAL A 407 13.70 -54.36 -0.87
C VAL A 407 12.68 -55.26 -0.16
N ILE A 408 12.76 -55.41 1.17
CA ILE A 408 11.86 -56.28 1.96
C ILE A 408 10.62 -55.52 2.45
N LEU A 409 10.69 -54.18 2.60
CA LEU A 409 9.60 -53.35 3.13
C LEU A 409 8.71 -52.70 2.04
N GLY A 410 8.81 -53.15 0.79
CA GLY A 410 8.11 -52.61 -0.37
C GLY A 410 6.60 -52.92 -0.46
N THR A 411 5.81 -52.54 0.56
CA THR A 411 4.34 -52.54 0.50
C THR A 411 3.79 -51.11 0.48
N LYS A 412 2.87 -50.85 -0.46
CA LYS A 412 2.36 -49.50 -0.79
C LYS A 412 1.84 -48.74 0.43
N SER A 413 2.33 -47.52 0.62
CA SER A 413 1.49 -46.48 1.23
C SER A 413 0.56 -45.89 0.15
N LYS A 414 -0.71 -45.69 0.51
CA LYS A 414 -1.54 -44.64 -0.08
C LYS A 414 -1.56 -43.52 0.94
N THR A 415 -1.13 -42.32 0.59
CA THR A 415 -1.52 -41.11 1.32
C THR A 415 -2.97 -40.81 0.99
N THR A 416 -3.80 -40.68 2.02
CA THR A 416 -5.11 -40.04 1.97
C THR A 416 -4.94 -38.64 2.54
N LYS A 417 -5.16 -37.59 1.75
CA LYS A 417 -5.47 -36.25 2.29
C LYS A 417 -6.68 -36.44 3.21
N TYR A 418 -6.64 -35.85 4.41
CA TYR A 418 -7.83 -35.74 5.26
C TYR A 418 -8.53 -34.44 4.88
N VAL A 419 -9.74 -34.55 4.36
CA VAL A 419 -10.67 -33.42 4.26
C VAL A 419 -11.41 -33.33 5.60
N CYS A 420 -11.67 -32.11 6.05
CA CYS A 420 -12.48 -31.76 7.22
C CYS A 420 -13.68 -30.93 6.76
N GLU A 421 -14.75 -30.93 7.54
CA GLU A 421 -16.07 -30.51 7.06
C GLU A 421 -16.78 -29.50 7.98
N ASN A 422 -16.41 -29.42 9.27
CA ASN A 422 -16.92 -28.43 10.25
C ASN A 422 -15.94 -28.29 11.42
N PRO A 423 -15.53 -27.07 11.84
CA PRO A 423 -14.70 -27.00 13.08
C PRO A 423 -14.73 -25.86 14.22
N PHE A 424 -15.80 -25.13 14.65
CA PHE A 424 -15.68 -23.82 15.43
C PHE A 424 -16.61 -23.48 16.64
N GLN A 425 -16.21 -22.55 17.56
CA GLN A 425 -17.01 -21.83 18.64
C GLN A 425 -16.30 -20.53 19.23
N PRO A 426 -17.02 -19.46 19.67
CA PRO A 426 -16.40 -17.42 20.09
C PRO A 426 -15.20 -17.27 21.12
N SER A 427 -14.53 -16.17 21.66
CA SER A 427 -13.86 -14.84 21.31
C SER A 427 -13.28 -13.97 22.56
N ASP A 428 -12.76 -12.68 22.48
CA ASP A 428 -12.37 -11.67 23.61
C ASP A 428 -11.95 -10.17 23.14
N SER A 429 -12.31 -8.96 23.74
CA SER A 429 -12.78 -7.72 22.88
C SER A 429 -12.84 -4.67 23.34
N ILE A 430 -12.83 -3.60 22.33
CA ILE A 430 -12.91 -2.01 22.21
C ILE A 430 -12.64 -1.28 20.72
N ASN A 431 -12.82 -0.01 20.06
CA ASN A 431 -13.48 1.47 19.89
C ASN A 431 -13.28 2.31 18.45
N THR A 432 -13.84 3.56 18.06
CA THR A 432 -13.44 4.74 17.01
C THR A 432 -14.27 5.88 16.00
N GLY A 433 -15.62 6.07 15.64
CA GLY A 433 -16.49 7.12 14.90
C GLY A 433 -18.12 6.94 14.76
N ASN A 434 -18.94 7.66 13.91
CA ASN A 434 -20.49 7.87 13.90
C ASN A 434 -21.63 7.13 12.98
N TYR A 435 -21.48 6.73 11.70
CA TYR A 435 -22.19 5.74 10.83
C TYR A 435 -21.16 5.00 9.92
N PRO A 436 -19.94 4.81 10.43
CA PRO A 436 -18.35 4.64 9.33
C PRO A 436 -18.50 3.64 8.14
N SER A 437 -17.78 3.68 7.00
CA SER A 437 -18.09 2.64 5.98
C SER A 437 -17.14 2.07 4.88
N SER A 438 -15.81 2.31 4.83
CA SER A 438 -14.78 1.48 4.10
C SER A 438 -13.31 1.97 4.04
N SER A 439 -12.37 1.09 3.61
CA SER A 439 -10.88 1.18 3.53
C SER A 439 -10.15 0.10 2.64
N VAL A 440 -8.83 0.23 2.23
CA VAL A 440 -7.65 -0.72 1.90
C VAL A 440 -6.23 -0.10 2.22
N VAL A 441 -5.08 -0.34 1.56
CA VAL A 441 -3.73 -0.56 2.21
C VAL A 441 -2.54 0.46 2.13
N GLY A 442 -2.59 1.61 2.79
CA GLY A 442 -1.58 2.70 2.79
C GLY A 442 -0.08 2.49 3.07
N TYR A 443 0.78 3.50 2.83
CA TYR A 443 2.28 3.54 2.89
C TYR A 443 2.81 4.99 3.15
N PHE A 444 1.96 5.82 3.80
CA PHE A 444 1.70 7.28 3.65
C PHE A 444 2.83 8.27 3.96
N ASP A 445 4.01 7.71 4.19
CA ASP A 445 4.91 8.16 5.25
C ASP A 445 6.34 7.48 5.15
N ASN A 446 6.52 6.30 4.48
CA ASN A 446 7.72 5.46 4.10
C ASN A 446 8.73 4.78 5.10
N ASP A 447 8.49 3.56 5.58
CA ASP A 447 9.31 2.62 6.41
C ASP A 447 8.73 1.24 6.77
N ALA A 448 7.97 0.56 5.95
CA ALA A 448 7.37 -0.68 6.43
C ALA A 448 6.08 -0.45 7.27
N TYR A 449 5.85 0.69 7.96
CA TYR A 449 4.78 0.72 8.97
C TYR A 449 3.33 0.75 8.44
N LEU A 450 2.81 -0.34 7.88
CA LEU A 450 1.47 -0.56 7.34
C LEU A 450 0.18 0.16 7.90
N ASP A 451 -0.18 1.36 7.40
CA ASP A 451 -1.57 1.94 7.43
C ASP A 451 -2.50 1.62 6.22
N ILE A 452 -3.59 2.41 6.09
CA ILE A 452 -5.01 2.11 5.99
C ILE A 452 -5.65 3.41 5.48
N ALA A 453 -6.02 4.38 6.33
CA ALA A 453 -7.20 5.24 6.21
C ALA A 453 -8.53 4.57 5.87
N ILE A 454 -9.61 5.33 6.00
CA ILE A 454 -11.00 4.86 5.87
C ILE A 454 -11.86 6.11 5.75
N VAL A 455 -13.17 6.05 5.50
CA VAL A 455 -13.99 7.28 5.38
C VAL A 455 -15.44 6.97 5.96
N ASN A 456 -16.18 7.96 6.47
CA ASN A 456 -17.14 8.10 7.60
C ASN A 456 -18.63 8.64 7.26
N SER A 457 -19.66 7.84 6.92
CA SER A 457 -21.08 8.18 6.51
C SER A 457 -22.03 9.24 7.26
N LYS A 458 -21.60 10.41 7.78
CA LYS A 458 -22.43 11.55 8.34
C LYS A 458 -21.75 12.90 8.52
N ASP A 459 -20.45 12.88 8.72
CA ASP A 459 -19.77 13.92 9.50
C ASP A 459 -19.83 15.32 8.89
N ASN A 460 -19.76 15.33 7.57
CA ASN A 460 -19.31 16.40 6.71
C ASN A 460 -17.77 16.50 6.59
N THR A 461 -17.01 15.35 6.66
CA THR A 461 -15.52 15.18 6.32
C THR A 461 -14.81 13.83 5.93
N VAL A 462 -14.02 13.09 6.78
CA VAL A 462 -13.13 11.90 6.45
C VAL A 462 -12.51 11.15 7.69
N ALA A 463 -11.71 10.03 7.59
CA ALA A 463 -10.50 9.81 8.46
C ALA A 463 -9.27 9.03 7.87
N LEU A 464 -8.14 8.93 8.61
CA LEU A 464 -6.90 8.23 8.19
C LEU A 464 -6.25 7.26 9.19
N LEU A 465 -5.20 7.62 9.95
CA LEU A 465 -4.61 6.93 11.15
C LEU A 465 -3.30 5.99 11.09
N LEU A 466 -2.01 6.38 10.88
CA LEU A 466 -0.67 5.67 11.23
C LEU A 466 -0.27 4.83 12.55
N GLY A 467 0.99 4.65 13.07
CA GLY A 467 1.38 3.71 14.21
C GLY A 467 2.53 3.90 15.33
N ASP A 468 3.40 2.89 15.80
CA ASP A 468 4.28 2.70 17.08
C ASP A 468 4.61 1.28 17.79
N LYS A 469 5.10 1.07 19.08
CA LYS A 469 5.62 -0.21 19.80
C LYS A 469 4.89 -0.91 21.09
N LYS A 470 3.79 -1.75 20.99
CA LYS A 470 2.73 -2.31 21.95
C LYS A 470 1.15 -2.05 21.86
N GLN A 471 0.51 -1.53 20.80
CA GLN A 471 -0.93 -1.12 20.49
C GLN A 471 -1.53 0.22 21.10
N ILE A 472 -1.36 1.49 20.57
CA ILE A 472 -1.96 2.85 21.01
C ILE A 472 -2.08 4.09 19.97
N PHE A 473 -3.07 4.22 19.08
CA PHE A 473 -3.40 5.27 18.04
C PHE A 473 -3.59 6.86 18.34
N ARG A 474 -3.73 7.76 17.29
CA ARG A 474 -3.69 9.30 17.08
C ARG A 474 -4.82 10.17 16.29
N SER A 475 -4.52 11.11 15.28
CA SER A 475 -5.39 12.29 14.83
C SER A 475 -5.27 13.36 13.60
N THR A 476 -4.71 13.27 12.34
CA THR A 476 -4.90 14.29 11.17
C THR A 476 -6.27 14.74 10.66
N GLN A 477 -6.38 15.87 9.88
CA GLN A 477 -7.71 16.31 9.41
C GLN A 477 -8.19 16.96 8.01
N PRO A 478 -7.69 17.06 6.71
CA PRO A 478 -8.43 17.77 5.52
C PRO A 478 -8.71 17.11 4.08
N ALA A 479 -9.45 17.60 2.97
CA ALA A 479 -10.86 18.16 2.63
C ALA A 479 -11.65 17.86 1.25
N THR A 480 -12.85 17.16 1.24
CA THR A 480 -13.81 16.72 0.11
C THR A 480 -15.23 17.46 -0.09
N GLY A 481 -16.44 16.83 -0.01
CA GLY A 481 -17.85 17.37 0.02
C GLY A 481 -19.00 16.36 0.47
N ASP A 482 -20.13 16.77 1.14
CA ASP A 482 -21.34 16.17 1.90
C ASP A 482 -21.74 14.69 1.69
N LYS A 483 -22.70 14.06 2.45
CA LYS A 483 -23.49 12.74 2.55
C LYS A 483 -23.01 11.17 2.62
N PRO A 484 -21.71 10.70 2.52
CA PRO A 484 -20.86 9.52 2.03
C PRO A 484 -20.83 7.97 2.29
N SER A 485 -19.80 7.15 1.83
CA SER A 485 -19.31 6.62 0.47
C SER A 485 -18.29 5.43 0.16
N SER A 486 -16.94 5.66 0.05
CA SER A 486 -15.89 4.89 -0.70
C SER A 486 -14.44 5.52 -0.59
N MET A 487 -13.29 5.02 -1.16
CA MET A 487 -11.87 5.57 -1.27
C MET A 487 -10.80 4.53 -1.78
N ILE A 488 -9.63 4.79 -2.42
CA ILE A 488 -8.41 3.89 -2.64
C ILE A 488 -6.91 4.22 -2.30
N SER A 489 -5.84 3.82 -3.09
CA SER A 489 -4.43 4.34 -3.44
C SER A 489 -3.70 3.46 -4.58
N VAL A 490 -2.64 3.83 -5.41
CA VAL A 490 -1.88 3.06 -6.51
C VAL A 490 -0.63 3.50 -7.48
N ASP A 491 -0.45 4.45 -8.46
CA ASP A 491 0.84 5.04 -9.21
C ASP A 491 0.75 6.34 -10.15
N LEU A 492 0.19 7.53 -9.83
CA LEU A 492 -0.33 8.53 -10.79
C LEU A 492 0.60 9.69 -11.16
N ASN A 493 1.86 9.67 -10.70
CA ASN A 493 2.69 10.86 -10.83
C ASN A 493 4.23 10.73 -11.08
N ASN A 494 4.92 9.58 -10.98
CA ASN A 494 6.42 9.42 -11.13
C ASN A 494 7.37 10.38 -10.30
N ASP A 495 8.04 9.88 -9.22
CA ASP A 495 8.65 10.56 -8.01
C ASP A 495 8.00 10.36 -6.58
N THR A 496 7.14 9.34 -6.44
CA THR A 496 6.86 8.45 -5.27
C THR A 496 5.48 8.30 -4.62
N LYS A 497 5.19 9.08 -3.59
CA LYS A 497 3.92 9.70 -3.21
C LYS A 497 2.62 9.09 -3.75
N ILE A 498 1.89 8.35 -2.95
CA ILE A 498 0.80 7.52 -3.46
C ILE A 498 -0.60 8.19 -3.35
N ASP A 499 -0.80 9.36 -4.00
CA ASP A 499 -2.01 10.14 -4.32
C ASP A 499 -3.44 9.52 -4.18
N LEU A 500 -4.48 10.29 -4.52
CA LEU A 500 -5.83 10.16 -3.96
C LEU A 500 -6.95 10.39 -5.03
N VAL A 501 -8.25 10.20 -4.73
CA VAL A 501 -9.43 10.49 -5.59
C VAL A 501 -10.76 10.18 -4.84
N VAL A 502 -11.92 10.77 -5.16
CA VAL A 502 -13.20 10.74 -4.34
C VAL A 502 -14.51 10.48 -5.16
N THR A 503 -15.70 10.25 -4.56
CA THR A 503 -16.99 9.98 -5.26
C THR A 503 -18.26 10.40 -4.40
N ASN A 504 -19.08 11.47 -4.69
CA ASN A 504 -20.15 12.03 -3.77
C ASN A 504 -21.75 11.96 -4.04
N THR A 505 -22.74 12.71 -3.45
CA THR A 505 -24.27 12.44 -3.47
C THR A 505 -25.43 13.45 -3.65
N ASN A 506 -25.38 14.75 -3.42
CA ASN A 506 -26.53 15.64 -3.62
C ASN A 506 -26.24 16.80 -4.62
N ASP A 507 -24.98 17.07 -4.94
CA ASP A 507 -24.46 18.22 -5.71
C ASP A 507 -24.11 18.07 -7.21
N ASP A 508 -23.74 16.87 -7.63
CA ASP A 508 -22.87 16.60 -8.78
C ASP A 508 -21.55 17.46 -8.88
N THR A 509 -20.99 18.08 -7.81
CA THR A 509 -19.67 18.80 -7.65
C THR A 509 -18.41 17.91 -7.34
N VAL A 510 -17.12 18.37 -7.31
CA VAL A 510 -15.85 17.53 -7.28
C VAL A 510 -14.59 17.78 -6.38
N SER A 511 -13.51 16.95 -6.33
CA SER A 511 -12.16 17.15 -5.67
C SER A 511 -10.96 16.40 -6.26
N VAL A 512 -9.72 16.55 -5.73
CA VAL A 512 -8.39 16.11 -6.29
C VAL A 512 -7.12 16.70 -5.53
N LEU A 513 -6.88 16.51 -4.23
CA LEU A 513 -5.81 17.13 -3.39
C LEU A 513 -4.28 16.76 -3.67
N PHE A 514 -3.81 16.45 -4.91
CA PHE A 514 -2.39 16.28 -5.42
C PHE A 514 -1.41 15.30 -4.68
N GLY A 515 -0.09 15.26 -5.04
CA GLY A 515 1.10 14.59 -4.38
C GLY A 515 2.21 15.56 -3.85
N LEU A 516 2.97 15.31 -2.71
CA LEU A 516 4.23 15.93 -2.10
C LEU A 516 4.46 16.07 -0.50
N GLY A 517 3.80 15.38 0.47
CA GLY A 517 4.00 15.45 1.98
C GLY A 517 3.95 14.13 2.85
N ASN A 518 3.23 13.97 4.00
CA ASN A 518 3.18 12.80 4.96
C ASN A 518 2.16 12.75 6.22
N GLY A 519 1.01 13.47 6.28
CA GLY A 519 0.02 13.76 7.39
C GLY A 519 -0.75 15.16 7.47
N LEU A 520 -1.53 15.70 6.47
CA LEU A 520 -2.37 16.97 6.22
C LEU A 520 -2.82 16.96 4.67
N PHE A 521 -3.62 17.72 3.85
CA PHE A 521 -3.71 17.51 2.31
C PHE A 521 -4.24 18.58 1.25
N LEU A 522 -3.71 18.75 -0.04
CA LEU A 522 -3.66 19.91 -1.08
C LEU A 522 -4.91 20.57 -1.79
N ASP A 523 -4.83 21.75 -2.46
CA ASP A 523 -5.90 22.79 -2.79
C ASP A 523 -6.37 23.14 -4.29
N ALA A 524 -7.58 23.77 -4.50
CA ALA A 524 -8.72 23.50 -5.51
C ALA A 524 -8.81 23.96 -7.04
N VAL A 525 -9.71 23.32 -7.88
CA VAL A 525 -10.15 23.67 -9.31
C VAL A 525 -11.64 23.24 -9.72
N ASP A 526 -12.01 22.70 -10.94
CA ASP A 526 -13.41 22.36 -11.46
C ASP A 526 -13.62 21.40 -12.72
N TYR A 527 -14.17 20.12 -12.63
CA TYR A 527 -14.55 19.09 -13.70
C TYR A 527 -15.40 17.79 -13.26
N ASP A 528 -15.96 16.87 -14.14
CA ASP A 528 -17.25 16.09 -13.92
C ASP A 528 -17.48 14.53 -14.20
N VAL A 529 -18.55 13.93 -13.61
CA VAL A 529 -19.16 12.60 -13.93
C VAL A 529 -20.68 12.64 -14.20
N GLY A 530 -21.56 12.46 -13.21
CA GLY A 530 -23.02 12.65 -13.32
C GLY A 530 -23.82 11.61 -12.53
N GLU A 531 -24.94 11.97 -11.93
CA GLU A 531 -25.35 11.40 -10.65
C GLU A 531 -25.12 9.90 -10.28
N GLY A 532 -24.59 9.73 -9.08
CA GLY A 532 -24.51 8.45 -8.39
C GLY A 532 -23.54 8.22 -7.24
N PRO A 533 -22.29 8.66 -7.24
CA PRO A 533 -21.03 8.06 -6.76
C PRO A 533 -20.91 6.59 -6.11
N ASN A 534 -19.76 5.86 -5.91
CA ASN A 534 -19.54 4.38 -5.62
C ASN A 534 -18.07 3.82 -5.83
N LEU A 535 -17.90 2.60 -6.40
CA LEU A 535 -16.73 1.68 -6.54
C LEU A 535 -16.07 1.53 -7.92
N VAL A 536 -14.75 1.55 -7.99
CA VAL A 536 -14.04 2.16 -9.11
C VAL A 536 -12.66 1.53 -9.40
N THR A 537 -12.07 1.58 -10.62
CA THR A 537 -10.70 1.10 -10.99
C THR A 537 -10.39 1.22 -12.48
N SER A 538 -9.17 1.24 -13.01
CA SER A 538 -7.85 0.92 -12.45
C SER A 538 -7.13 -0.40 -12.92
N ALA A 539 -6.36 -0.43 -14.03
CA ALA A 539 -5.60 -1.53 -14.70
C ALA A 539 -5.11 -1.14 -16.10
N ASP A 540 -4.20 -1.83 -16.82
CA ASP A 540 -3.56 -1.40 -18.10
C ASP A 540 -4.42 -0.99 -19.34
N PHE A 541 -5.58 -0.33 -19.20
CA PHE A 541 -6.73 -0.32 -20.14
C PHE A 541 -6.44 0.25 -21.55
N ASN A 542 -5.16 0.39 -21.95
CA ASN A 542 -4.63 0.71 -23.27
C ASN A 542 -3.16 0.20 -23.64
N ASN A 543 -2.21 -0.24 -22.75
CA ASN A 543 -0.71 -0.60 -22.91
C ASN A 543 0.50 0.41 -23.30
N ASP A 544 1.38 1.06 -22.43
CA ASP A 544 2.80 1.67 -22.65
C ASP A 544 3.70 2.49 -21.53
N GLY A 545 3.78 3.87 -21.31
CA GLY A 545 4.51 4.77 -20.24
C GLY A 545 4.11 5.99 -19.11
N GLN A 546 3.02 6.65 -18.43
CA GLN A 546 1.44 6.90 -18.14
C GLN A 546 0.16 5.92 -17.80
N LEU A 547 -0.35 5.63 -16.57
CA LEU A 547 -1.10 4.39 -16.08
C LEU A 547 -2.51 4.66 -15.33
N ASP A 548 -3.14 5.83 -15.07
CA ASP A 548 -4.64 6.11 -15.26
C ASP A 548 -5.91 5.40 -14.53
N LEU A 549 -7.24 5.79 -14.71
CA LEU A 549 -8.40 5.87 -13.69
C LEU A 549 -9.89 5.30 -14.00
N ALA A 550 -10.75 4.61 -13.18
CA ALA A 550 -12.19 4.11 -13.51
C ALA A 550 -13.57 4.32 -12.79
N VAL A 551 -14.68 4.83 -13.41
CA VAL A 551 -16.04 5.21 -12.85
C VAL A 551 -17.23 4.37 -13.44
N ALA A 552 -18.51 4.63 -13.06
CA ALA A 552 -19.81 4.14 -13.62
C ALA A 552 -21.08 4.61 -12.81
N ASN A 553 -22.29 5.06 -13.27
CA ASN A 553 -23.35 5.91 -12.57
C ASN A 553 -24.96 5.65 -12.68
N GLN A 554 -25.99 6.15 -11.87
CA GLN A 554 -27.35 5.43 -11.62
C GLN A 554 -28.88 5.98 -11.64
N GLY A 555 -29.65 6.10 -12.74
CA GLY A 555 -31.09 6.57 -12.87
C GLY A 555 -31.73 6.19 -14.24
N ASP A 556 -32.31 6.96 -15.20
CA ASP A 556 -32.67 8.38 -15.46
C ASP A 556 -31.88 9.25 -16.53
N ILE A 557 -30.54 9.14 -16.67
CA ILE A 557 -29.59 9.31 -17.82
C ILE A 557 -29.01 10.71 -18.20
N THR A 558 -27.67 10.92 -18.01
CA THR A 558 -26.83 11.96 -18.72
C THR A 558 -25.54 11.44 -19.44
N VAL A 559 -24.47 11.03 -18.71
CA VAL A 559 -23.42 10.02 -19.07
C VAL A 559 -22.06 10.44 -19.77
N SER A 560 -20.86 9.84 -19.45
CA SER A 560 -19.46 10.20 -19.90
C SER A 560 -18.32 9.06 -19.80
N ILE A 561 -17.00 9.24 -20.09
CA ILE A 561 -15.77 8.36 -19.85
C ILE A 561 -14.40 9.03 -20.29
N LEU A 562 -13.39 9.26 -19.40
CA LEU A 562 -12.42 10.39 -19.48
C LEU A 562 -10.90 10.01 -19.70
N PHE A 563 -9.97 10.82 -20.31
CA PHE A 563 -8.61 10.42 -20.91
C PHE A 563 -7.36 11.34 -20.62
N ASN A 564 -6.07 10.90 -20.81
CA ASN A 564 -4.82 11.60 -20.37
C ASN A 564 -3.79 12.10 -21.43
N ASN A 565 -2.58 12.51 -20.97
CA ASN A 565 -1.39 12.85 -21.75
C ASN A 565 0.07 12.66 -21.19
N GLY A 566 0.38 12.54 -19.90
CA GLY A 566 1.75 12.88 -19.40
C GLY A 566 1.83 13.72 -18.12
N ASN A 567 1.24 14.92 -18.11
CA ASN A 567 1.22 15.88 -17.00
C ASN A 567 -0.18 16.41 -16.58
N GLY A 568 -0.51 16.27 -15.31
CA GLY A 568 -1.73 16.66 -14.58
C GLY A 568 -2.91 15.68 -14.66
N LEU A 569 -3.70 15.81 -15.74
CA LEU A 569 -5.16 15.74 -15.79
C LEU A 569 -5.88 14.76 -16.81
N PHE A 570 -7.12 15.04 -17.33
CA PHE A 570 -8.19 14.06 -17.79
C PHE A 570 -9.34 14.34 -18.97
N PRO A 571 -9.42 15.37 -19.93
CA PRO A 571 -10.44 15.78 -21.06
C PRO A 571 -11.99 16.35 -21.09
N ASN A 572 -13.06 15.96 -21.91
CA ASN A 572 -14.60 16.24 -21.76
C ASN A 572 -15.90 15.32 -22.28
N SER A 573 -16.39 14.14 -21.70
CA SER A 573 -17.53 13.11 -21.93
C SER A 573 -17.29 11.54 -22.35
N THR A 574 -18.05 10.60 -23.08
CA THR A 574 -17.65 9.38 -24.04
C THR A 574 -18.83 8.43 -24.63
N TYR A 575 -18.89 7.06 -24.94
CA TYR A 575 -20.19 6.28 -25.26
C TYR A 575 -20.36 4.68 -25.15
N PHE A 576 -21.14 4.08 -24.17
CA PHE A 576 -21.71 2.67 -24.01
C PHE A 576 -23.01 2.51 -23.13
N SER A 577 -23.50 1.30 -22.72
CA SER A 577 -24.65 1.03 -21.76
C SER A 577 -24.45 -0.12 -20.71
N ILE A 578 -25.40 -0.45 -19.81
CA ILE A 578 -25.58 -1.77 -19.13
C ILE A 578 -27.07 -1.93 -18.75
N TYR A 579 -27.43 -3.12 -18.29
CA TYR A 579 -28.80 -3.59 -18.13
C TYR A 579 -29.57 -3.00 -16.91
N ASP A 580 -28.93 -2.36 -15.89
CA ASP A 580 -29.49 -1.83 -14.60
C ASP A 580 -28.49 -1.32 -13.48
N PHE A 581 -28.74 -1.13 -12.16
CA PHE A 581 -27.80 -0.57 -11.10
C PHE A 581 -26.55 -1.35 -10.65
N PRO A 582 -25.34 -0.88 -10.91
CA PRO A 582 -24.14 -1.40 -10.26
C PRO A 582 -23.84 -1.11 -8.75
N SER A 583 -22.66 -1.58 -8.29
CA SER A 583 -21.75 -1.41 -7.13
C SER A 583 -20.74 -2.64 -7.03
N ALA A 584 -19.36 -2.64 -6.98
CA ALA A 584 -18.41 -3.82 -7.04
C ALA A 584 -16.91 -3.59 -6.55
N ILE A 585 -15.89 -4.45 -6.77
CA ILE A 585 -14.49 -4.09 -7.23
C ILE A 585 -13.13 -4.34 -6.47
N VAL A 586 -12.15 -5.09 -7.08
CA VAL A 586 -10.62 -5.08 -7.00
C VAL A 586 -9.83 -5.11 -8.38
N SER A 587 -8.63 -5.69 -8.59
CA SER A 587 -7.86 -5.56 -9.88
C SER A 587 -6.67 -6.52 -10.17
N GLY A 588 -6.61 -7.20 -11.35
CA GLY A 588 -5.39 -7.88 -11.84
C GLY A 588 -5.36 -8.36 -13.31
N ASP A 589 -4.42 -9.24 -13.67
CA ASP A 589 -4.28 -9.90 -14.99
C ASP A 589 -4.76 -11.36 -14.92
N PHE A 590 -5.73 -11.74 -15.75
CA PHE A 590 -6.43 -13.01 -15.65
C PHE A 590 -6.20 -14.00 -16.83
N ASN A 591 -5.81 -13.64 -18.06
CA ASN A 591 -5.31 -14.58 -19.09
C ASN A 591 -3.96 -14.30 -19.78
N GLY A 592 -3.10 -13.48 -19.17
CA GLY A 592 -1.67 -13.50 -19.46
C GLY A 592 -1.30 -12.80 -20.77
N ASP A 593 -2.08 -11.79 -21.12
CA ASP A 593 -1.93 -10.90 -22.26
C ASP A 593 -1.15 -9.60 -21.88
N LYS A 594 -1.22 -9.23 -20.58
CA LYS A 594 -0.14 -8.88 -19.62
C LYS A 594 0.47 -7.46 -19.55
N ILE A 595 -0.23 -6.33 -19.41
CA ILE A 595 -1.66 -6.04 -19.64
C ILE A 595 -2.68 -6.72 -18.64
N MET A 596 -4.00 -6.40 -18.64
CA MET A 596 -5.07 -6.84 -17.69
C MET A 596 -6.55 -6.77 -18.28
N ASP A 597 -7.68 -7.02 -17.59
CA ASP A 597 -9.12 -6.88 -18.08
C ASP A 597 -10.11 -6.39 -17.05
N LEU A 598 -11.21 -7.06 -16.70
CA LEU A 598 -12.08 -6.52 -15.64
C LEU A 598 -13.00 -7.51 -14.95
N ALA A 599 -13.50 -7.06 -13.79
CA ALA A 599 -14.57 -7.50 -12.89
C ALA A 599 -15.88 -6.73 -12.60
N VAL A 600 -17.14 -7.24 -12.80
CA VAL A 600 -18.42 -6.88 -12.08
C VAL A 600 -19.57 -7.91 -12.10
N SER A 601 -20.25 -8.09 -10.94
CA SER A 601 -21.42 -8.95 -10.61
C SER A 601 -22.67 -8.14 -10.45
N TYR A 602 -23.84 -8.39 -9.82
CA TYR A 602 -25.01 -7.50 -10.08
C TYR A 602 -25.60 -6.62 -8.92
N SER A 603 -26.84 -6.18 -8.73
CA SER A 603 -27.19 -5.22 -7.62
C SER A 603 -28.66 -5.02 -7.23
N LEU A 604 -29.58 -5.73 -7.86
CA LEU A 604 -30.64 -6.50 -7.22
C LEU A 604 -30.19 -7.98 -7.37
N ASP A 605 -29.02 -8.31 -7.95
CA ASP A 605 -29.05 -9.37 -8.96
C ASP A 605 -27.96 -10.43 -9.01
N PRO A 606 -28.31 -11.72 -9.16
CA PRO A 606 -27.43 -12.89 -9.03
C PRO A 606 -26.81 -13.55 -10.26
N TYR A 607 -26.81 -13.05 -11.52
CA TYR A 607 -25.68 -13.49 -12.39
C TYR A 607 -24.48 -12.52 -12.18
N VAL A 608 -23.23 -12.83 -12.56
CA VAL A 608 -22.03 -11.94 -12.65
C VAL A 608 -21.75 -11.59 -14.11
N ASP A 609 -20.64 -10.94 -14.47
CA ASP A 609 -20.22 -10.70 -15.85
C ASP A 609 -18.68 -10.36 -15.99
N LEU A 610 -17.93 -10.75 -17.07
CA LEU A 610 -16.45 -10.57 -17.39
C LEU A 610 -16.31 -9.77 -18.69
N PHE A 611 -15.16 -9.16 -18.99
CA PHE A 611 -14.90 -8.41 -20.24
C PHE A 611 -13.96 -9.13 -21.28
N PHE A 612 -13.09 -8.49 -22.15
CA PHE A 612 -12.14 -9.05 -23.19
C PHE A 612 -11.39 -7.98 -24.15
N GLY A 613 -10.10 -7.57 -23.96
CA GLY A 613 -9.46 -6.34 -24.55
C GLY A 613 -8.52 -6.16 -25.80
N LEU A 614 -9.03 -5.50 -26.87
CA LEU A 614 -8.45 -5.19 -28.22
C LEU A 614 -7.59 -3.89 -28.38
N GLY A 615 -7.53 -3.26 -29.58
CA GLY A 615 -6.87 -1.95 -29.89
C GLY A 615 -7.78 -0.79 -30.41
N ASN A 616 -7.52 0.47 -29.97
CA ASN A 616 -8.25 1.78 -30.10
C ASN A 616 -9.37 2.25 -29.10
N GLY A 617 -9.46 1.72 -27.86
CA GLY A 617 -10.20 2.24 -26.69
C GLY A 617 -11.57 1.73 -26.32
N SER A 618 -12.15 0.72 -26.95
CA SER A 618 -13.61 0.56 -26.97
C SER A 618 -14.07 -0.83 -26.56
N PHE A 619 -14.68 -0.98 -25.39
CA PHE A 619 -15.01 -2.31 -24.94
C PHE A 619 -16.19 -3.02 -25.73
N ASN A 620 -15.94 -4.00 -26.64
CA ASN A 620 -16.70 -5.13 -27.29
C ASN A 620 -17.63 -6.11 -26.44
N ASN A 621 -17.66 -7.47 -26.58
CA ASN A 621 -18.85 -8.32 -26.24
C ASN A 621 -18.98 -9.46 -25.13
N SER A 622 -19.60 -9.18 -23.97
CA SER A 622 -20.37 -10.03 -22.98
C SER A 622 -20.18 -11.51 -22.57
N ASN A 623 -20.43 -11.79 -21.28
CA ASN A 623 -19.85 -12.91 -20.53
C ASN A 623 -20.40 -12.93 -19.05
N TYR A 624 -21.31 -13.83 -18.53
CA TYR A 624 -22.24 -13.75 -17.31
C TYR A 624 -22.42 -14.85 -16.16
N TYR A 625 -22.53 -14.75 -14.77
CA TYR A 625 -22.57 -15.88 -13.67
C TYR A 625 -23.61 -16.00 -12.48
N TYR A 626 -24.38 -17.08 -12.28
CA TYR A 626 -25.22 -17.50 -11.10
C TYR A 626 -24.94 -18.96 -10.57
N THR A 627 -23.95 -19.22 -9.67
CA THR A 627 -23.74 -20.21 -8.50
C THR A 627 -24.58 -19.78 -7.27
N ASP A 628 -25.41 -18.71 -7.35
CA ASP A 628 -26.83 -18.72 -7.51
C ASP A 628 -27.62 -17.37 -7.03
N TYR A 629 -27.16 -16.47 -6.12
CA TYR A 629 -27.83 -15.37 -5.25
C TYR A 629 -27.04 -14.03 -5.43
N TYR A 630 -27.53 -12.88 -4.93
CA TYR A 630 -27.47 -11.50 -5.54
C TYR A 630 -26.11 -10.67 -5.80
N PRO A 631 -25.62 -9.40 -5.44
CA PRO A 631 -24.33 -9.01 -4.66
C PRO A 631 -24.14 -7.96 -3.43
N ILE A 632 -22.97 -7.36 -3.03
CA ILE A 632 -22.70 -6.36 -1.88
C ILE A 632 -21.42 -5.41 -1.62
N SER A 633 -20.12 -5.84 -1.55
CA SER A 633 -18.82 -5.14 -2.01
C SER A 633 -16.69 -6.41 -3.84
N MET A 634 -15.36 -6.81 -3.49
CA MET A 634 -14.29 -7.75 -4.04
C MET A 634 -12.93 -7.77 -3.21
N ILE A 635 -12.03 -8.80 -3.28
CA ILE A 635 -10.55 -8.72 -3.55
C ILE A 635 -9.96 -9.66 -4.66
N LEU A 636 -8.61 -9.65 -4.80
CA LEU A 636 -7.59 -10.32 -5.65
C LEU A 636 -6.52 -11.03 -4.82
N THR A 637 -5.95 -12.12 -5.36
CA THR A 637 -4.61 -12.70 -5.12
C THR A 637 -4.43 -14.04 -5.87
N ASP A 638 -3.19 -14.50 -6.11
CA ASP A 638 -2.87 -15.89 -6.50
C ASP A 638 -3.07 -16.87 -5.32
N LEU A 639 -3.66 -18.05 -5.52
CA LEU A 639 -4.19 -18.97 -4.48
C LEU A 639 -3.87 -20.44 -4.75
N ASN A 640 -3.62 -20.83 -5.99
CA ASN A 640 -3.08 -22.15 -6.37
C ASN A 640 -1.55 -22.11 -6.65
N ASN A 641 -0.94 -20.91 -6.56
CA ASN A 641 0.46 -20.60 -6.88
C ASN A 641 0.85 -20.81 -8.36
N ASP A 642 -0.10 -20.75 -9.31
CA ASP A 642 0.13 -20.94 -10.75
C ASP A 642 0.33 -19.62 -11.55
N LYS A 643 0.18 -18.47 -10.86
CA LYS A 643 0.66 -17.11 -11.19
C LYS A 643 -0.24 -16.19 -12.03
N ASN A 644 -1.44 -16.59 -12.39
CA ASN A 644 -2.43 -15.64 -12.90
C ASN A 644 -3.16 -15.05 -11.67
N LEU A 645 -4.05 -14.06 -11.83
CA LEU A 645 -4.59 -13.36 -10.65
C LEU A 645 -5.97 -13.81 -10.22
N ASP A 646 -5.97 -14.71 -9.27
CA ASP A 646 -7.16 -15.24 -8.64
C ASP A 646 -7.77 -14.28 -7.64
N LEU A 647 -8.98 -14.57 -7.12
CA LEU A 647 -9.76 -13.49 -6.51
C LEU A 647 -11.11 -13.89 -5.88
N VAL A 648 -11.87 -12.90 -5.39
CA VAL A 648 -13.09 -13.06 -4.60
C VAL A 648 -13.96 -11.92 -4.06
N THR A 649 -15.21 -12.26 -3.83
CA THR A 649 -16.30 -11.43 -3.40
C THR A 649 -17.22 -12.31 -2.65
N ALA A 650 -18.35 -11.72 -2.35
CA ALA A 650 -19.35 -12.40 -1.63
C ALA A 650 -20.21 -13.33 -2.42
N ASN A 651 -21.06 -13.91 -1.60
CA ASN A 651 -22.33 -14.45 -1.87
C ASN A 651 -23.24 -13.71 -0.84
N SER A 652 -24.49 -14.00 -0.54
CA SER A 652 -25.16 -13.49 0.68
C SER A 652 -26.56 -14.00 0.74
N ASP A 653 -27.29 -13.66 1.79
CA ASP A 653 -28.30 -14.50 2.42
C ASP A 653 -27.58 -15.76 3.00
N ASP A 654 -27.84 -16.23 4.24
CA ASP A 654 -27.34 -17.37 5.11
C ASP A 654 -26.00 -18.17 4.79
N ALA A 655 -25.19 -17.82 3.78
CA ALA A 655 -23.98 -17.00 3.91
C ALA A 655 -22.60 -17.50 3.38
N THR A 656 -22.33 -17.70 2.08
CA THR A 656 -21.29 -18.51 1.34
C THR A 656 -19.70 -18.28 1.17
N LEU A 657 -18.97 -17.64 0.19
CA LEU A 657 -17.95 -16.47 0.09
C LEU A 657 -18.11 -16.16 -1.44
N THR A 658 -17.18 -16.34 -2.38
CA THR A 658 -17.19 -17.33 -3.51
C THR A 658 -16.19 -16.95 -4.57
N ILE A 659 -15.41 -17.88 -5.17
CA ILE A 659 -15.33 -19.36 -5.10
C ILE A 659 -14.77 -19.95 -6.35
N LEU A 660 -13.44 -19.78 -6.55
CA LEU A 660 -11.73 -18.28 -8.31
C LEU A 660 -10.09 -18.38 -8.30
N VAL A 661 -9.38 -19.46 -8.77
CA VAL A 661 -7.91 -19.85 -8.63
C VAL A 661 -6.94 -19.50 -9.81
N ASN A 662 -7.35 -18.60 -10.68
CA ASN A 662 -6.71 -18.11 -11.90
C ASN A 662 -5.52 -18.83 -12.56
N ASN A 663 -5.86 -19.52 -13.64
CA ASN A 663 -5.00 -20.36 -14.47
C ASN A 663 -4.53 -19.76 -15.83
N GLY A 664 -5.19 -18.75 -16.46
CA GLY A 664 -4.96 -18.02 -17.78
C GLY A 664 -5.05 -18.65 -19.24
N ASP A 665 -6.20 -18.56 -19.99
CA ASP A 665 -6.48 -18.58 -21.49
C ASP A 665 -7.94 -18.75 -22.15
N GLY A 666 -9.09 -18.19 -21.66
CA GLY A 666 -10.53 -18.54 -22.05
C GLY A 666 -11.80 -18.19 -21.13
N SER A 667 -12.79 -18.91 -20.45
CA SER A 667 -13.29 -20.21 -19.74
C SER A 667 -12.87 -20.65 -18.28
N PHE A 668 -13.67 -20.85 -17.21
CA PHE A 668 -13.24 -21.58 -15.96
C PHE A 668 -14.38 -22.20 -15.02
N THR A 669 -14.30 -22.17 -13.66
CA THR A 669 -15.20 -22.84 -12.64
C THR A 669 -15.51 -21.99 -11.44
N SER A 670 -16.73 -22.01 -10.88
CA SER A 670 -16.92 -21.62 -9.49
C SER A 670 -17.62 -22.69 -8.60
N SER A 671 -16.98 -23.30 -7.58
CA SER A 671 -17.61 -24.19 -6.46
C SER A 671 -18.78 -23.19 -3.84
N THR A 672 -19.21 -21.92 -3.52
CA THR A 672 -20.13 -21.42 -2.51
C THR A 672 -20.04 -22.08 -1.13
N LEU A 673 -19.13 -21.84 -0.15
CA LEU A 673 -19.21 -22.54 1.17
C LEU A 673 -20.56 -22.19 1.84
N ASP A 674 -20.93 -22.64 3.03
CA ASP A 674 -22.33 -22.63 3.48
C ASP A 674 -22.54 -22.66 5.05
N SER A 675 -23.05 -21.61 5.71
CA SER A 675 -23.30 -21.29 7.18
C SER A 675 -22.25 -20.88 8.36
N ILE A 676 -20.89 -21.13 8.44
CA ILE A 676 -19.74 -20.66 9.38
C ILE A 676 -19.84 -19.74 10.64
N GLY A 677 -20.90 -19.01 10.94
CA GLY A 677 -20.95 -17.93 11.98
C GLY A 677 -22.20 -17.12 11.71
N ILE A 678 -22.37 -15.83 12.10
CA ILE A 678 -23.59 -15.13 11.68
C ILE A 678 -23.49 -13.62 11.12
N TYR A 679 -23.50 -13.37 9.76
CA TYR A 679 -23.27 -12.20 8.79
C TYR A 679 -21.74 -11.87 8.58
N LEU A 680 -21.26 -11.25 7.47
CA LEU A 680 -19.87 -10.79 7.18
C LEU A 680 -19.75 -9.52 6.27
N SER A 681 -18.60 -8.77 5.99
CA SER A 681 -18.45 -7.62 4.95
C SER A 681 -17.35 -6.41 4.72
N PHE A 682 -15.98 -6.48 4.56
CA PHE A 682 -14.90 -5.54 3.96
C PHE A 682 -13.31 -5.85 4.05
N LEU A 683 -12.43 -5.93 2.97
CA LEU A 683 -11.19 -6.83 2.96
C LEU A 683 -9.93 -6.69 1.98
N ILE A 684 -8.79 -7.46 2.18
CA ILE A 684 -7.48 -7.73 1.41
C ILE A 684 -6.90 -9.17 1.59
N ALA A 685 -5.69 -9.56 1.07
CA ALA A 685 -5.02 -10.90 1.23
C ALA A 685 -3.47 -11.00 1.24
N ALA A 686 -2.95 -12.16 1.72
CA ALA A 686 -1.67 -12.86 1.43
C ALA A 686 -1.40 -14.04 2.44
N ASP A 687 -0.23 -14.72 2.36
CA ASP A 687 0.37 -15.71 3.32
C ASP A 687 0.63 -15.06 4.68
N PHE A 688 -0.20 -15.32 5.69
CA PHE A 688 0.31 -15.08 7.02
C PHE A 688 1.03 -16.33 7.49
N ASN A 689 0.81 -17.52 6.95
CA ASN A 689 1.33 -18.72 7.60
C ASN A 689 2.84 -18.84 7.79
N ASN A 690 3.61 -18.31 6.86
CA ASN A 690 4.90 -18.88 6.47
C ASN A 690 4.79 -20.31 5.91
N ASP A 691 3.62 -20.77 5.48
CA ASP A 691 3.47 -21.98 4.66
C ASP A 691 3.53 -21.63 3.17
N ASN A 692 3.40 -20.33 2.86
CA ASN A 692 3.60 -19.71 1.55
C ASN A 692 2.53 -20.11 0.53
N ASN A 693 1.39 -20.59 1.03
CA ASN A 693 0.15 -20.59 0.29
C ASN A 693 -0.54 -19.24 0.50
N VAL A 694 -1.71 -19.06 -0.11
CA VAL A 694 -2.53 -17.91 0.20
C VAL A 694 -3.81 -18.37 0.90
N ASP A 695 -4.40 -17.44 1.62
CA ASP A 695 -4.58 -17.55 3.05
C ASP A 695 -5.77 -16.74 3.53
N LEU A 696 -6.70 -17.37 4.25
CA LEU A 696 -8.00 -16.80 4.54
C LEU A 696 -8.27 -16.22 5.89
N ALA A 697 -8.88 -15.04 5.82
CA ALA A 697 -9.64 -14.35 6.83
C ALA A 697 -11.00 -13.74 6.38
N ILE A 698 -11.86 -13.30 7.29
CA ILE A 698 -13.31 -13.11 7.06
C ILE A 698 -14.02 -12.55 8.29
N LEU A 699 -14.69 -11.39 8.19
CA LEU A 699 -15.35 -10.64 9.28
C LEU A 699 -16.88 -10.30 9.32
N ASP A 700 -17.53 -10.27 10.52
CA ASP A 700 -18.97 -10.31 10.99
C ASP A 700 -19.45 -9.34 12.15
N THR A 701 -20.53 -8.51 12.04
CA THR A 701 -21.32 -7.84 13.15
C THR A 701 -22.40 -8.62 13.84
N TYR A 702 -23.19 -9.51 13.20
CA TYR A 702 -24.15 -10.33 13.91
C TYR A 702 -23.32 -11.41 14.61
N GLY A 703 -22.19 -10.99 15.19
CA GLY A 703 -20.87 -11.56 15.31
C GLY A 703 -20.45 -11.31 16.75
N TYR A 704 -19.15 -11.14 16.99
CA TYR A 704 -18.49 -11.38 18.29
C TYR A 704 -17.43 -12.44 18.01
N THR A 705 -16.69 -12.44 16.90
CA THR A 705 -15.90 -13.62 16.53
C THR A 705 -14.55 -13.28 15.94
N ILE A 706 -13.71 -14.32 15.86
CA ILE A 706 -12.51 -14.56 15.07
C ILE A 706 -12.83 -15.90 14.39
N ASN A 707 -12.91 -15.97 13.05
CA ASN A 707 -13.58 -17.09 12.32
C ASN A 707 -12.68 -18.02 11.46
N VAL A 708 -11.37 -17.74 11.47
CA VAL A 708 -10.23 -18.64 11.67
C VAL A 708 -9.95 -19.93 10.82
N LEU A 709 -9.95 -19.83 9.49
CA LEU A 709 -9.95 -20.88 8.44
C LEU A 709 -8.67 -20.95 7.52
N LEU A 710 -8.04 -22.13 7.40
CA LEU A 710 -6.67 -22.49 7.00
C LEU A 710 -6.23 -23.35 5.75
N GLY A 711 -5.02 -23.28 5.16
CA GLY A 711 -4.78 -23.62 3.73
C GLY A 711 -3.42 -24.01 3.11
N ALA A 712 -3.51 -24.87 2.07
CA ALA A 712 -2.49 -25.65 1.35
C ALA A 712 -2.29 -25.30 -0.16
N GLY A 713 -2.66 -24.10 -0.64
CA GLY A 713 -2.19 -23.42 -1.88
C GLY A 713 -2.07 -24.20 -3.19
N ASN A 714 -2.94 -25.18 -3.37
CA ASN A 714 -3.47 -25.63 -4.66
C ASN A 714 -4.96 -25.27 -4.75
N GLY A 715 -5.51 -24.94 -3.58
CA GLY A 715 -6.74 -24.28 -3.29
C GLY A 715 -7.99 -25.12 -3.30
N SER A 716 -8.44 -25.72 -2.17
CA SER A 716 -9.80 -26.06 -1.54
C SER A 716 -9.57 -26.13 -0.06
N PHE A 717 -10.60 -25.89 0.71
CA PHE A 717 -10.45 -25.02 1.83
C PHE A 717 -11.21 -25.89 3.10
N PRO A 718 -10.71 -27.01 3.84
CA PRO A 718 -11.09 -27.86 5.20
C PRO A 718 -10.52 -27.92 6.86
N SER A 719 -10.58 -26.97 7.92
CA SER A 719 -10.12 -26.65 9.39
C SER A 719 -10.61 -25.27 10.16
N SER A 720 -10.96 -25.15 11.51
CA SER A 720 -11.37 -23.91 12.40
C SER A 720 -10.94 -23.88 13.93
N ILE A 721 -11.13 -22.77 14.70
CA ILE A 721 -10.56 -22.28 16.03
C ILE A 721 -11.63 -21.96 17.20
N PRO A 722 -11.48 -22.42 18.51
CA PRO A 722 -12.23 -22.33 19.87
C PRO A 722 -12.42 -21.47 21.25
N TYR A 723 -12.36 -20.15 21.64
CA TYR A 723 -12.55 -19.71 23.14
C TYR A 723 -13.11 -18.28 23.58
N TYR A 724 -14.06 -18.17 24.56
CA TYR A 724 -15.17 -17.13 24.81
C TYR A 724 -15.07 -15.75 25.60
N LEU A 725 -16.03 -14.78 25.34
CA LEU A 725 -15.83 -13.29 25.06
C LEU A 725 -16.64 -12.09 25.69
N ASP A 726 -16.38 -10.83 25.19
CA ASP A 726 -16.90 -9.49 25.63
C ASP A 726 -17.60 -8.50 24.63
N TYR A 727 -16.81 -7.77 23.85
CA TYR A 727 -17.16 -6.60 23.06
C TYR A 727 -17.63 -7.00 21.66
N GLN A 728 -18.51 -6.23 20.97
CA GLN A 728 -19.19 -6.53 19.66
C GLN A 728 -18.59 -6.01 18.28
N PRO A 729 -17.72 -6.72 17.53
CA PRO A 729 -16.69 -6.32 16.48
C PRO A 729 -16.57 -4.95 15.60
N LEU A 730 -15.84 -4.81 14.43
CA LEU A 730 -16.15 -3.92 13.20
C LEU A 730 -15.20 -3.65 11.92
N TYR A 731 -13.85 -3.55 11.87
CA TYR A 731 -13.04 -3.87 10.63
C TYR A 731 -11.67 -4.41 11.02
N ILE A 732 -10.91 -4.86 10.03
CA ILE A 732 -9.58 -5.45 10.16
C ILE A 732 -8.61 -5.31 8.96
N VAL A 733 -7.32 -5.51 9.20
CA VAL A 733 -6.45 -6.33 8.32
C VAL A 733 -5.31 -7.02 9.02
N ALA A 734 -4.74 -7.95 8.29
CA ALA A 734 -3.33 -8.25 8.27
C ALA A 734 -2.27 -7.15 8.16
N THR A 735 -1.30 -7.22 9.08
CA THR A 735 0.11 -7.48 8.76
C THR A 735 0.96 -7.71 10.02
N ASP A 736 2.28 -7.93 9.92
CA ASP A 736 3.26 -8.14 11.02
C ASP A 736 3.52 -6.91 11.91
N PHE A 737 2.49 -6.32 12.53
CA PHE A 737 2.54 -5.16 13.45
C PHE A 737 3.58 -5.25 14.58
N ASN A 738 4.20 -6.41 14.79
CA ASN A 738 5.29 -6.63 15.73
C ASN A 738 6.68 -6.98 15.17
N ASN A 739 6.82 -7.19 13.87
CA ASN A 739 8.06 -7.48 13.13
C ASN A 739 8.78 -8.76 13.55
N ASP A 740 8.09 -9.69 14.22
CA ASP A 740 8.67 -10.99 14.54
C ASP A 740 8.48 -12.01 13.41
N ASN A 741 8.11 -11.51 12.22
CA ASN A 741 7.70 -12.29 11.05
C ASN A 741 6.48 -13.13 11.39
N LYS A 742 5.64 -12.65 12.32
CA LYS A 742 4.28 -13.14 12.53
C LYS A 742 3.32 -12.05 12.20
N THR A 743 2.44 -12.39 11.31
CA THR A 743 1.57 -11.42 10.72
C THR A 743 0.42 -11.32 11.73
N ASP A 744 0.06 -10.10 12.09
CA ASP A 744 -0.79 -9.67 13.20
C ASP A 744 -2.04 -8.93 12.66
N LEU A 745 -2.83 -8.31 13.54
CA LEU A 745 -4.10 -7.67 13.19
C LEU A 745 -4.33 -6.22 13.56
N ALA A 746 -4.85 -5.48 12.60
CA ALA A 746 -5.53 -4.19 12.67
C ALA A 746 -6.99 -4.37 13.04
N ILE A 747 -7.59 -3.58 13.95
CA ILE A 747 -8.98 -3.78 14.44
C ILE A 747 -9.76 -2.50 14.83
N ILE A 748 -11.07 -2.50 14.56
CA ILE A 748 -12.03 -1.49 15.01
C ILE A 748 -13.25 -2.10 15.68
N SER A 749 -13.71 -1.47 16.76
CA SER A 749 -15.11 -1.46 17.16
C SER A 749 -15.92 -0.28 16.67
N ASN A 750 -17.24 -0.50 16.67
CA ASN A 750 -18.27 0.53 16.90
C ASN A 750 -18.44 1.04 18.38
N ASP A 751 -17.40 1.22 19.24
CA ASP A 751 -17.46 1.22 20.76
C ASP A 751 -16.98 2.47 21.57
N ASP A 752 -17.35 2.54 22.87
CA ASP A 752 -17.06 3.51 23.95
C ASP A 752 -16.26 2.85 25.13
N TYR A 753 -14.93 2.96 25.31
CA TYR A 753 -13.84 3.53 24.50
C TYR A 753 -12.43 2.91 24.84
N SER A 754 -11.73 2.16 23.94
CA SER A 754 -10.26 2.24 23.57
C SER A 754 -9.68 1.02 22.78
N THR A 755 -9.66 1.01 21.43
CA THR A 755 -9.58 -0.04 20.37
C THR A 755 -8.28 -0.79 20.00
N SER A 756 -8.29 -1.67 18.98
CA SER A 756 -7.37 -2.83 18.97
C SER A 756 -6.39 -3.04 17.81
N ILE A 757 -5.42 -3.87 18.17
CA ILE A 757 -4.73 -4.86 17.33
C ILE A 757 -4.86 -6.22 18.00
N LEU A 758 -4.57 -7.32 17.31
CA LEU A 758 -4.24 -8.60 17.95
C LEU A 758 -2.94 -9.19 17.38
N LEU A 759 -2.12 -9.86 18.19
CA LEU A 759 -0.81 -10.37 17.72
C LEU A 759 -0.82 -11.85 17.34
N GLY A 760 -0.06 -12.18 16.31
CA GLY A 760 0.29 -13.52 15.90
C GLY A 760 1.33 -14.18 16.80
N ILE A 761 1.27 -15.50 16.96
CA ILE A 761 2.06 -16.29 17.92
C ILE A 761 2.68 -17.62 17.39
N GLY A 762 2.48 -17.99 16.11
CA GLY A 762 3.02 -19.19 15.43
C GLY A 762 2.01 -20.32 15.22
N ASP A 763 0.71 -19.98 15.17
CA ASP A 763 -0.41 -20.83 15.61
C ASP A 763 -1.83 -20.38 15.10
N GLY A 764 -1.97 -19.38 14.20
CA GLY A 764 -3.23 -18.96 13.52
C GLY A 764 -4.42 -18.39 14.33
N ASN A 765 -4.47 -18.74 15.60
CA ASN A 765 -5.24 -18.12 16.68
C ASN A 765 -4.82 -16.65 17.03
N PHE A 766 -4.64 -16.25 18.29
CA PHE A 766 -4.06 -14.94 18.68
C PHE A 766 -3.42 -14.94 20.07
N ASP A 767 -2.57 -13.92 20.33
CA ASP A 767 -2.31 -13.42 21.68
C ASP A 767 -3.60 -12.81 22.27
N SER A 768 -4.09 -13.39 23.37
CA SER A 768 -5.28 -12.95 24.10
C SER A 768 -5.22 -11.53 24.64
N ASP A 769 -4.00 -11.01 24.88
CA ASP A 769 -3.81 -9.64 25.29
C ASP A 769 -3.96 -8.72 24.06
N ALA A 770 -5.19 -8.46 23.65
CA ALA A 770 -5.53 -7.26 22.89
C ALA A 770 -4.98 -6.01 23.59
N LYS A 771 -4.63 -4.97 22.82
CA LYS A 771 -4.16 -3.71 23.39
C LYS A 771 -4.65 -2.49 22.59
N ASP A 772 -4.79 -1.40 23.34
CA ASP A 772 -6.05 -0.65 23.41
C ASP A 772 -5.89 0.86 23.12
N VAL A 773 -6.74 1.44 22.27
CA VAL A 773 -6.67 2.87 21.87
C VAL A 773 -7.97 3.61 21.61
N ASN A 774 -8.20 4.70 22.34
CA ASN A 774 -9.23 5.64 21.91
C ASN A 774 -8.84 6.44 20.66
N THR A 775 -9.66 6.28 19.62
CA THR A 775 -9.62 7.10 18.40
C THR A 775 -11.02 7.58 17.92
N GLU A 776 -12.08 7.27 18.72
CA GLU A 776 -13.39 7.97 18.91
C GLU A 776 -14.76 7.42 18.29
N SER A 777 -15.27 6.16 18.63
CA SER A 777 -16.55 5.33 18.27
C SER A 777 -16.85 4.14 17.14
N ALA A 778 -15.94 3.43 16.37
CA ALA A 778 -15.57 3.30 14.87
C ALA A 778 -16.08 2.23 13.90
N LEU A 779 -15.72 2.37 12.59
CA LEU A 779 -16.12 1.54 11.46
C LEU A 779 -15.01 0.74 10.63
N TRP A 780 -14.42 1.18 9.49
CA TRP A 780 -13.62 0.26 8.57
C TRP A 780 -12.02 0.11 8.91
N LEU A 781 -10.92 -0.37 8.21
CA LEU A 781 -9.36 -0.24 8.43
C LEU A 781 -8.19 -1.24 7.86
N LEU A 782 -7.00 -0.87 7.23
CA LEU A 782 -5.91 -1.74 6.56
C LEU A 782 -4.30 -1.69 6.69
N SER A 783 -3.41 -1.74 5.63
CA SER A 783 -1.90 -1.98 5.73
C SER A 783 -0.84 -1.90 4.52
N TYR A 784 0.24 -1.03 4.45
CA TYR A 784 1.54 -1.13 3.61
C TYR A 784 3.02 -0.56 4.03
N ASP A 785 3.45 0.72 4.33
CA ASP A 785 4.92 1.18 4.57
C ASP A 785 5.27 2.71 4.99
N PHE A 786 5.90 3.15 6.15
CA PHE A 786 5.70 4.52 6.84
C PHE A 786 6.69 5.62 7.55
N ASN A 787 8.05 5.74 7.63
CA ASN A 787 8.85 6.89 8.26
C ASN A 787 10.43 7.04 8.11
N GLY A 788 11.18 6.11 7.50
CA GLY A 788 12.66 5.94 7.44
C GLY A 788 13.29 4.61 7.96
N ASP A 789 12.60 3.45 7.99
CA ASP A 789 12.73 2.50 9.14
C ASP A 789 12.48 0.93 8.99
N HIS A 790 11.54 0.40 8.19
CA HIS A 790 11.20 -1.03 7.83
C HIS A 790 10.60 -1.99 8.88
N ASN A 791 9.45 -1.67 9.44
CA ASN A 791 8.68 -2.42 10.46
C ASN A 791 7.17 -1.95 10.40
N GLN A 792 6.09 -2.56 10.99
CA GLN A 792 4.64 -2.44 10.54
C GLN A 792 3.52 -1.62 11.40
N ASP A 793 2.61 -0.71 10.89
CA ASP A 793 1.72 0.32 11.65
C ASP A 793 0.21 -0.02 11.81
N LEU A 794 -0.77 0.81 11.37
CA LEU A 794 -2.24 0.72 11.51
C LEU A 794 -3.05 1.96 11.07
N ALA A 795 -4.39 1.98 11.31
CA ALA A 795 -5.41 3.06 11.16
C ALA A 795 -6.93 2.72 11.36
N LEU A 796 -7.84 3.74 11.33
CA LEU A 796 -9.22 3.84 11.88
C LEU A 796 -10.07 5.07 11.38
N ILE A 797 -11.37 5.29 11.73
CA ILE A 797 -12.19 6.46 11.27
C ILE A 797 -13.24 7.08 12.20
N SER A 798 -13.26 8.43 12.21
CA SER A 798 -14.07 9.31 13.08
C SER A 798 -15.12 10.24 12.39
N GLU A 799 -16.40 9.83 12.32
CA GLU A 799 -17.52 10.56 11.67
C GLU A 799 -18.29 11.52 12.63
N GLU A 800 -17.86 11.64 13.87
CA GLU A 800 -18.50 12.58 14.80
C GLU A 800 -17.94 14.00 14.66
N ASN A 801 -16.76 14.14 14.05
CA ASN A 801 -15.74 15.09 14.49
C ASN A 801 -15.14 15.93 13.37
N ASN A 802 -14.96 15.30 12.22
CA ASN A 802 -14.70 15.86 10.92
C ASN A 802 -13.37 15.53 10.14
N TYR A 803 -12.76 14.32 10.13
CA TYR A 803 -11.27 14.31 10.18
C TYR A 803 -10.36 13.09 9.75
N ILE A 804 -9.37 13.25 8.81
CA ILE A 804 -8.25 12.35 8.25
C ILE A 804 -7.20 11.76 9.28
N ILE A 805 -7.60 11.23 10.44
CA ILE A 805 -6.87 11.11 11.74
C ILE A 805 -5.41 10.39 11.92
N VAL A 806 -4.32 10.52 11.12
CA VAL A 806 -2.90 9.89 11.23
C VAL A 806 -2.27 9.54 12.62
N LEU A 807 -1.51 8.40 12.76
CA LEU A 807 -0.89 7.77 13.99
C LEU A 807 0.63 7.41 14.20
N LEU A 808 1.51 7.40 13.20
CA LEU A 808 3.01 7.21 13.05
C LEU A 808 3.92 6.28 13.90
N GLY A 809 4.35 5.15 13.32
CA GLY A 809 5.66 4.44 13.34
C GLY A 809 6.39 4.00 14.63
N SER A 810 6.66 2.68 14.83
CA SER A 810 7.76 2.12 15.70
C SER A 810 7.89 0.58 15.88
N GLY A 811 6.89 -0.32 15.74
CA GLY A 811 7.15 -1.78 15.52
C GLY A 811 7.24 -2.76 16.70
N ASN A 812 6.26 -2.68 17.59
CA ASN A 812 5.60 -3.79 18.30
C ASN A 812 4.12 -3.42 18.56
N ALA A 813 3.65 -2.34 17.88
CA ALA A 813 2.36 -1.65 17.83
C ALA A 813 1.95 -0.40 18.69
N THR A 814 2.63 0.22 19.68
CA THR A 814 2.10 1.08 20.82
C THR A 814 1.69 2.47 20.46
N PHE A 815 1.33 2.61 19.18
CA PHE A 815 1.11 3.74 18.31
C PHE A 815 1.31 5.18 18.90
N LEU A 816 1.67 6.20 18.13
CA LEU A 816 2.10 7.48 18.71
C LEU A 816 0.88 8.36 19.08
N ALA A 817 1.05 9.68 19.34
CA ALA A 817 -0.01 10.58 19.90
C ALA A 817 -0.53 11.72 18.95
N PRO A 818 -1.88 11.93 18.78
CA PRO A 818 -2.66 12.79 17.83
C PRO A 818 -2.01 13.82 16.84
N LEU A 819 -2.38 13.86 15.52
CA LEU A 819 -1.71 14.69 14.45
C LEU A 819 -2.59 15.51 13.41
N SER A 820 -3.40 16.55 13.77
CA SER A 820 -4.65 17.15 13.13
C SER A 820 -4.77 18.19 11.91
N ASN A 821 -6.00 18.64 11.48
CA ASN A 821 -6.49 19.96 10.86
C ASN A 821 -8.03 20.21 10.42
N SER A 822 -8.62 20.03 9.17
CA SER A 822 -10.14 19.99 8.84
C SER A 822 -10.62 19.60 7.36
N VAL A 823 -11.50 18.55 7.10
CA VAL A 823 -11.83 17.90 5.75
C VAL A 823 -13.17 18.38 5.11
N SER A 824 -13.74 17.61 4.16
CA SER A 824 -15.14 17.63 3.65
C SER A 824 -15.44 16.27 2.97
N SER A 825 -16.66 15.79 2.69
CA SER A 825 -17.77 15.96 3.60
C SER A 825 -18.71 14.70 3.74
N PHE A 826 -18.90 14.07 4.92
CA PHE A 826 -19.82 12.96 5.39
C PHE A 826 -19.43 11.42 5.15
N PRO A 827 -18.13 11.01 4.93
CA PRO A 827 -17.20 9.97 4.12
C PRO A 827 -17.33 8.31 3.87
N TYR A 828 -16.60 7.43 3.00
CA TYR A 828 -16.36 5.83 3.09
C TYR A 828 -15.49 4.63 2.28
N GLN A 829 -14.17 4.48 1.85
CA GLN A 829 -13.27 3.28 1.35
C GLN A 829 -11.67 3.46 1.60
N VAL A 830 -10.67 2.67 1.05
CA VAL A 830 -9.21 2.79 0.57
C VAL A 830 -8.82 1.53 -0.30
N ILE A 831 -7.68 1.50 -1.03
CA ILE A 831 -6.75 0.44 -1.48
C ILE A 831 -5.33 1.01 -1.61
N SER A 832 -4.31 0.41 -2.24
CA SER A 832 -2.95 1.01 -2.31
C SER A 832 -1.89 0.26 -3.13
N SER A 833 -0.87 0.94 -3.68
CA SER A 833 0.50 0.37 -3.82
C SER A 833 1.63 1.40 -4.07
N ASP A 834 1.49 2.29 -5.06
CA ASP A 834 2.59 3.04 -5.72
C ASP A 834 2.25 4.48 -6.32
N PHE A 835 1.11 5.21 -6.08
CA PHE A 835 0.57 6.56 -6.63
C PHE A 835 1.51 7.71 -7.09
N ASN A 836 2.83 7.55 -7.12
CA ASN A 836 3.82 8.35 -7.85
C ASN A 836 5.19 7.56 -8.03
N ASN A 837 5.39 6.33 -7.53
CA ASN A 837 6.48 5.31 -7.53
C ASN A 837 7.97 5.64 -7.18
N ASP A 838 8.71 4.57 -6.82
CA ASP A 838 9.91 4.50 -5.94
C ASP A 838 9.58 4.37 -4.43
N THR A 839 8.43 3.75 -4.08
CA THR A 839 8.10 3.22 -2.72
C THR A 839 8.04 4.22 -1.52
N LYS A 840 7.03 5.11 -1.45
CA LYS A 840 6.69 6.12 -0.38
C LYS A 840 5.26 6.70 -0.63
N GLN A 841 4.27 6.79 0.27
CA GLN A 841 2.83 6.87 -0.15
C GLN A 841 1.98 8.08 0.24
N ASP A 842 0.72 8.04 -0.26
CA ASP A 842 -0.49 8.82 0.01
C ASP A 842 -1.79 7.92 -0.07
N LEU A 843 -3.03 8.43 -0.06
CA LEU A 843 -4.25 7.71 0.39
C LEU A 843 -5.49 7.47 -0.60
N ILE A 844 -6.83 7.90 -0.57
CA ILE A 844 -7.81 8.35 -1.70
C ILE A 844 -9.30 8.70 -1.22
N VAL A 845 -9.68 9.76 -0.48
CA VAL A 845 -10.90 9.77 0.42
C VAL A 845 -12.40 9.84 -0.05
N ILE A 846 -12.98 8.92 -0.83
CA ILE A 846 -14.30 9.04 -1.49
C ILE A 846 -15.56 9.36 -0.58
N ASN A 847 -16.60 10.07 -1.07
CA ASN A 847 -17.55 10.81 -0.22
C ASN A 847 -19.11 11.06 -0.60
N GLN A 848 -20.03 10.22 -1.10
CA GLN A 848 -21.56 10.27 -1.05
C GLN A 848 -22.42 11.49 -0.55
N GLY A 849 -22.21 12.76 -0.87
CA GLY A 849 -23.20 13.90 -0.80
C GLY A 849 -22.92 15.39 -1.17
N ASP A 850 -21.71 15.96 -1.21
CA ASP A 850 -21.39 17.16 -2.03
C ASP A 850 -20.20 16.80 -2.92
N ASN A 851 -20.34 16.69 -4.24
CA ASN A 851 -20.30 15.41 -5.00
C ASN A 851 -18.95 14.72 -5.33
N THR A 852 -17.92 15.04 -4.54
CA THR A 852 -16.49 15.07 -4.77
C THR A 852 -15.51 13.92 -5.07
N PHE A 853 -14.18 14.23 -5.18
CA PHE A 853 -13.07 13.56 -5.94
C PHE A 853 -11.56 13.64 -5.45
N ASP A 854 -11.23 14.10 -4.23
CA ASP A 854 -10.00 14.13 -3.39
C ASP A 854 -8.81 13.14 -3.65
N VAL A 855 -7.87 13.45 -4.59
CA VAL A 855 -6.35 13.45 -4.54
C VAL A 855 -5.80 14.05 -3.20
N LEU A 856 -4.52 14.05 -2.71
CA LEU A 856 -4.12 14.37 -1.28
C LEU A 856 -2.56 14.17 -0.98
N PHE A 857 -1.73 15.24 -1.02
CA PHE A 857 -0.25 15.20 -1.26
C PHE A 857 0.76 14.56 -0.26
N GLY A 858 1.59 13.55 -0.67
CA GLY A 858 2.58 12.75 0.14
C GLY A 858 4.02 12.47 -0.36
N PHE A 859 4.86 11.73 0.39
CA PHE A 859 6.36 11.76 0.33
C PHE A 859 7.11 11.00 1.47
N GLY A 860 6.79 11.23 2.77
CA GLY A 860 7.38 10.55 3.94
C GLY A 860 7.90 11.37 5.16
N ASN A 861 7.46 11.07 6.41
CA ASN A 861 7.76 11.65 7.76
C ASN A 861 6.76 12.64 8.50
N GLY A 862 5.45 12.33 8.57
CA GLY A 862 4.48 12.85 9.55
C GLY A 862 3.59 14.10 9.26
N SER A 863 3.52 14.64 8.04
CA SER A 863 2.72 15.82 7.60
C SER A 863 2.56 16.00 6.05
N PHE A 864 1.34 15.92 5.47
CA PHE A 864 0.93 15.82 4.03
C PHE A 864 0.69 17.31 3.62
N ASN A 865 -0.47 17.86 3.20
CA ASN A 865 -0.69 19.35 3.03
C ASN A 865 -2.09 20.06 3.28
N THR A 866 -2.80 20.75 2.36
CA THR A 866 -4.12 21.51 2.61
C THR A 866 -5.00 21.87 1.35
N PRO A 867 -6.37 21.96 1.36
CA PRO A 867 -7.31 21.11 0.55
C PRO A 867 -8.24 21.65 -0.61
N VAL A 868 -8.38 20.86 -1.70
CA VAL A 868 -9.02 20.97 -3.06
C VAL A 868 -10.49 20.59 -3.08
N ASN A 869 -11.31 21.19 -3.97
CA ASN A 869 -12.43 20.51 -4.63
C ASN A 869 -12.65 20.95 -6.16
N TYR A 870 -13.71 20.57 -6.93
CA TYR A 870 -13.94 20.53 -8.43
C TYR A 870 -15.48 20.27 -8.84
N THR A 871 -15.96 19.43 -9.85
CA THR A 871 -17.44 19.20 -10.24
C THR A 871 -18.17 17.81 -10.74
N VAL A 872 -18.47 16.64 -10.04
CA VAL A 872 -19.04 15.30 -10.60
C VAL A 872 -20.51 14.68 -10.44
N GLY A 873 -20.97 13.91 -9.39
CA GLY A 873 -22.16 12.96 -9.39
C GLY A 873 -22.96 12.70 -8.04
N GLN A 874 -24.27 12.32 -7.90
CA GLN A 874 -25.11 11.93 -6.68
C GLN A 874 -25.40 10.43 -6.14
N LEU A 875 -24.88 9.75 -5.04
CA LEU A 875 -25.48 8.59 -4.17
C LEU A 875 -24.69 7.29 -3.57
N PRO A 876 -23.34 7.13 -3.41
CA PRO A 876 -22.45 5.90 -3.11
C PRO A 876 -22.38 4.77 -2.02
N SER A 877 -21.59 3.70 -2.35
CA SER A 877 -21.05 2.59 -1.50
C SER A 877 -19.83 1.65 -2.01
N CYS A 878 -18.52 2.01 -2.10
CA CYS A 878 -17.26 1.09 -2.06
C CYS A 878 -16.06 1.33 -3.17
N ILE A 879 -14.90 0.60 -3.53
CA ILE A 879 -13.82 0.86 -4.68
C ILE A 879 -12.39 0.03 -4.83
N VAL A 880 -11.54 0.13 -5.94
CA VAL A 880 -10.09 -0.35 -6.24
C VAL A 880 -9.13 0.17 -7.45
N THR A 881 -7.94 -0.42 -7.79
CA THR A 881 -6.86 0.11 -8.72
C THR A 881 -5.89 -0.74 -9.61
N SER A 882 -5.34 -0.08 -10.67
CA SER A 882 -4.11 -0.28 -11.50
C SER A 882 -3.91 0.75 -12.73
N ASP A 883 -3.63 0.33 -13.99
CA ASP A 883 -2.85 0.84 -15.20
C ASP A 883 -3.44 1.59 -16.52
N PHE A 884 -4.59 2.31 -16.57
CA PHE A 884 -5.37 2.71 -17.80
C PHE A 884 -4.78 3.10 -19.15
N ASN A 885 -3.93 4.12 -19.31
CA ASN A 885 -3.93 4.88 -20.58
C ASN A 885 -3.16 4.19 -21.68
N SER A 886 -2.80 2.91 -21.59
CA SER A 886 -1.47 2.53 -22.04
C SER A 886 -0.56 3.08 -21.03
N ASP A 887 -0.41 4.37 -21.11
CA ASP A 887 0.81 4.81 -21.69
C ASP A 887 1.67 5.15 -20.50
N LYS A 888 1.76 4.27 -19.39
CA LYS A 888 2.38 3.88 -17.99
C LYS A 888 2.90 4.67 -16.65
N ILE A 889 2.01 5.10 -15.70
CA ILE A 889 1.88 5.84 -14.37
C ILE A 889 0.39 5.73 -13.73
N LEU A 890 0.00 4.73 -12.91
CA LEU A 890 -1.35 4.28 -12.43
C LEU A 890 -2.29 5.38 -11.92
N ASP A 891 -3.57 5.49 -12.28
CA ASP A 891 -4.56 6.35 -11.58
C ASP A 891 -5.77 5.53 -11.06
N LEU A 892 -7.04 6.01 -11.02
CA LEU A 892 -8.35 5.41 -10.51
C LEU A 892 -9.59 6.34 -10.40
N ALA A 893 -10.89 5.97 -10.48
CA ALA A 893 -11.99 6.99 -10.53
C ALA A 893 -13.47 6.81 -10.04
N VAL A 894 -14.00 7.59 -9.09
CA VAL A 894 -15.39 8.16 -9.14
C VAL A 894 -16.66 7.35 -9.51
N SER A 895 -16.84 6.02 -9.47
CA SER A 895 -18.14 5.32 -9.82
C SER A 895 -19.40 5.73 -9.01
N ASN A 896 -20.70 5.27 -9.19
CA ASN A 896 -22.03 6.00 -9.01
C ASN A 896 -23.54 5.35 -8.84
N ILE A 897 -24.32 5.52 -7.72
CA ILE A 897 -25.79 5.26 -7.30
C ILE A 897 -27.09 6.24 -7.64
N GLN A 898 -27.28 7.22 -8.59
CA GLN A 898 -28.59 7.97 -8.82
C GLN A 898 -29.00 8.61 -10.22
N ASP A 899 -28.11 8.92 -11.16
CA ASP A 899 -28.43 9.52 -12.52
C ASP A 899 -28.69 8.54 -13.62
N ALA A 900 -27.73 7.64 -13.87
CA ALA A 900 -27.60 6.54 -14.86
C ALA A 900 -26.33 6.64 -15.68
N THR A 901 -25.52 7.62 -15.33
CA THR A 901 -24.30 7.99 -16.01
C THR A 901 -23.28 6.83 -15.92
N VAL A 902 -22.07 7.00 -16.39
CA VAL A 902 -20.89 6.17 -16.13
C VAL A 902 -19.76 7.09 -16.51
N ASN A 903 -18.58 6.98 -15.89
CA ASN A 903 -17.37 7.55 -16.48
C ASN A 903 -16.18 6.54 -16.39
N VAL A 904 -14.97 7.08 -16.43
CA VAL A 904 -13.60 6.58 -16.27
C VAL A 904 -12.85 7.89 -16.03
N PHE A 905 -11.68 7.93 -15.42
CA PHE A 905 -10.72 8.93 -15.89
C PHE A 905 -9.35 8.30 -16.18
N PHE A 906 -8.23 8.99 -16.08
CA PHE A 906 -7.03 8.70 -16.80
C PHE A 906 -6.01 9.85 -16.53
N GLY A 907 -4.98 9.69 -15.69
CA GLY A 907 -4.11 10.77 -15.24
C GLY A 907 -2.62 10.53 -15.44
N ARG A 908 -1.76 11.31 -14.75
CA ARG A 908 -0.48 11.67 -15.39
C ARG A 908 0.79 11.92 -14.56
N THR A 909 1.02 13.16 -14.12
CA THR A 909 2.18 13.63 -13.33
C THR A 909 1.83 15.01 -12.79
N ASN A 910 1.94 15.21 -11.49
CA ASN A 910 1.32 16.24 -10.64
C ASN A 910 -0.13 15.99 -10.14
N GLY A 911 -0.83 14.94 -10.58
CA GLY A 911 -2.10 14.50 -9.97
C GLY A 911 -3.27 15.50 -9.90
N SER A 912 -3.45 16.46 -10.85
CA SER A 912 -4.55 17.49 -10.89
C SER A 912 -5.53 17.29 -12.08
N PHE A 913 -6.84 17.66 -12.09
CA PHE A 913 -7.87 16.93 -12.91
C PHE A 913 -8.73 17.59 -14.09
N GLU A 914 -9.46 16.82 -14.97
CA GLU A 914 -10.16 17.17 -16.30
C GLU A 914 -11.20 16.05 -16.80
N ILE A 915 -11.71 15.87 -18.09
CA ILE A 915 -12.95 15.01 -18.43
C ILE A 915 -13.43 14.14 -19.79
N GLN A 916 -12.83 13.53 -20.92
CA GLN A 916 -13.47 12.70 -22.15
C GLN A 916 -14.37 13.22 -23.43
N HIS A 917 -15.40 12.50 -24.08
CA HIS A 917 -16.53 12.96 -25.08
C HIS A 917 -18.00 12.24 -25.43
N THR A 918 -19.17 12.48 -24.71
CA THR A 918 -20.72 12.26 -24.71
C THR A 918 -21.64 10.96 -24.99
N TYR A 919 -22.44 10.36 -24.02
CA TYR A 919 -23.15 8.97 -23.92
C TYR A 919 -24.76 8.82 -23.84
N ASN A 920 -25.37 7.58 -23.57
CA ASN A 920 -26.72 7.23 -22.89
C ASN A 920 -26.88 5.76 -22.23
N PHE A 921 -27.85 5.41 -21.31
CA PHE A 921 -27.96 4.11 -20.47
C PHE A 921 -29.38 3.51 -20.02
N THR A 922 -29.53 2.54 -19.03
CA THR A 922 -30.85 1.86 -18.63
C THR A 922 -31.37 1.82 -17.17
N GLY A 923 -31.35 0.70 -16.44
CA GLY A 923 -31.87 0.63 -15.08
C GLY A 923 -30.86 1.19 -14.11
N SER A 924 -30.28 2.35 -14.42
CA SER A 924 -29.57 3.13 -13.44
C SER A 924 -28.15 2.64 -13.02
N PRO A 925 -27.03 2.77 -13.80
CA PRO A 925 -25.75 2.03 -13.53
C PRO A 925 -24.28 2.47 -13.12
N THR A 926 -23.74 1.92 -12.00
CA THR A 926 -22.71 2.33 -10.96
C THR A 926 -21.18 1.91 -10.73
N CYS A 927 -20.37 0.97 -11.29
CA CYS A 927 -18.98 0.59 -10.74
C CYS A 927 -18.00 -0.31 -11.56
N VAL A 928 -16.65 -0.40 -11.30
CA VAL A 928 -15.58 -1.06 -12.18
C VAL A 928 -14.18 -1.58 -11.55
N THR A 929 -13.63 -2.81 -11.86
CA THR A 929 -12.47 -3.70 -11.32
C THR A 929 -11.45 -4.31 -12.36
N ALA A 930 -10.13 -4.52 -12.23
CA ALA A 930 -9.36 -5.17 -13.32
C ALA A 930 -9.29 -6.69 -13.46
N GLY A 931 -8.85 -7.22 -14.64
CA GLY A 931 -8.80 -8.67 -14.91
C GLY A 931 -8.61 -9.41 -16.27
N ASP A 932 -7.39 -9.66 -16.82
CA ASP A 932 -7.13 -9.98 -18.27
C ASP A 932 -7.97 -11.07 -18.97
N LEU A 933 -8.47 -10.82 -20.20
CA LEU A 933 -9.60 -11.59 -20.72
C LEU A 933 -9.62 -11.96 -22.21
N ASN A 934 -9.27 -11.10 -23.17
CA ASN A 934 -9.34 -11.54 -24.57
C ASN A 934 -8.13 -12.28 -25.09
N ASN A 935 -7.14 -12.50 -24.23
CA ASN A 935 -5.85 -13.02 -24.62
C ASN A 935 -5.18 -12.07 -25.64
N ASP A 936 -5.44 -10.76 -25.50
CA ASP A 936 -4.93 -9.63 -26.29
C ASP A 936 -4.75 -8.32 -25.46
N GLY A 937 -5.41 -8.13 -24.32
CA GLY A 937 -4.71 -7.64 -23.12
C GLY A 937 -5.21 -6.44 -22.36
N LYS A 938 -5.90 -5.47 -22.96
CA LYS A 938 -5.91 -4.10 -22.37
C LYS A 938 -7.13 -4.02 -21.49
N PRO A 939 -7.07 -3.64 -20.22
CA PRO A 939 -8.18 -3.83 -19.32
C PRO A 939 -9.51 -3.17 -19.60
N ASP A 940 -10.53 -3.46 -18.78
CA ASP A 940 -11.95 -3.31 -19.15
C ASP A 940 -12.93 -2.35 -18.33
N LEU A 941 -14.27 -2.49 -18.24
CA LEU A 941 -15.16 -1.83 -17.21
C LEU A 941 -16.48 -2.55 -16.95
N ILE A 942 -16.47 -3.76 -16.45
CA ILE A 942 -17.70 -4.38 -15.94
C ILE A 942 -18.36 -3.49 -14.94
N VAL A 943 -19.67 -3.66 -14.85
CA VAL A 943 -20.58 -2.87 -14.05
C VAL A 943 -21.80 -3.74 -13.71
N THR A 944 -22.25 -3.79 -12.44
CA THR A 944 -23.35 -4.55 -11.76
C THR A 944 -24.79 -4.19 -12.20
N ASN A 945 -25.96 -4.46 -11.53
CA ASN A 945 -27.36 -4.04 -11.96
C ASN A 945 -28.52 -4.22 -10.86
N LYS A 946 -29.44 -3.28 -10.47
CA LYS A 946 -30.61 -3.38 -9.49
C LYS A 946 -32.08 -3.35 -9.98
N LYS A 947 -32.79 -2.21 -9.99
CA LYS A 947 -34.24 -2.09 -10.32
C LYS A 947 -34.78 -3.09 -11.38
N ASN A 948 -34.02 -3.45 -12.43
CA ASN A 948 -34.48 -4.26 -13.57
C ASN A 948 -34.23 -5.78 -13.46
N ASN A 949 -33.50 -6.26 -12.45
CA ASN A 949 -33.14 -7.65 -12.24
C ASN A 949 -32.06 -8.25 -13.18
N THR A 950 -30.79 -7.81 -13.20
CA THR A 950 -29.96 -8.01 -14.41
C THR A 950 -28.43 -8.11 -14.31
N VAL A 951 -27.73 -8.16 -15.48
CA VAL A 951 -26.29 -8.55 -15.70
C VAL A 951 -25.69 -7.96 -17.01
N SER A 952 -24.65 -7.10 -17.07
CA SER A 952 -24.15 -6.55 -18.36
C SER A 952 -22.68 -6.10 -18.57
N ILE A 953 -22.21 -6.24 -19.83
CA ILE A 953 -20.82 -6.05 -20.30
C ILE A 953 -20.60 -5.00 -21.41
N LEU A 954 -19.38 -4.45 -21.46
CA LEU A 954 -18.66 -3.58 -22.41
C LEU A 954 -17.33 -4.54 -22.65
N PHE A 955 -16.57 -4.90 -23.75
CA PHE A 955 -15.23 -5.71 -23.75
C PHE A 955 -13.91 -5.15 -24.44
N ASN A 956 -12.71 -5.01 -23.91
CA ASN A 956 -11.89 -3.85 -24.27
C ASN A 956 -11.53 -3.51 -25.74
N ASN A 957 -11.18 -2.23 -26.04
CA ASN A 957 -10.13 -2.02 -27.05
C ASN A 957 -8.97 -1.02 -26.81
N GLY A 958 -8.65 -0.43 -25.66
CA GLY A 958 -7.32 0.22 -25.49
C GLY A 958 -7.08 1.61 -26.11
N SER A 959 -7.52 2.67 -25.42
CA SER A 959 -7.59 4.15 -25.71
C SER A 959 -8.79 4.84 -25.06
N GLY A 960 -9.42 4.27 -24.03
CA GLY A 960 -10.44 4.96 -23.22
C GLY A 960 -11.88 4.99 -23.76
N ASN A 961 -12.07 4.95 -25.07
CA ASN A 961 -13.36 5.05 -25.80
C ASN A 961 -14.45 3.95 -25.61
N PHE A 962 -14.82 3.53 -24.40
CA PHE A 962 -15.49 2.23 -24.18
C PHE A 962 -16.86 1.99 -24.88
N VAL A 963 -17.18 0.73 -25.30
CA VAL A 963 -18.34 0.25 -26.13
C VAL A 963 -19.30 -0.71 -25.37
N TYR A 964 -20.48 -1.13 -25.89
CA TYR A 964 -21.45 -1.97 -25.14
C TYR A 964 -21.64 -3.40 -25.68
N SER A 965 -22.17 -4.30 -24.84
CA SER A 965 -22.56 -5.67 -25.16
C SER A 965 -23.97 -6.18 -24.75
N ASN A 966 -24.08 -7.16 -23.82
CA ASN A 966 -25.22 -8.04 -23.60
C ASN A 966 -25.63 -8.09 -22.12
N ASP A 967 -26.67 -8.89 -21.84
CA ASP A 967 -27.66 -8.69 -20.80
C ASP A 967 -28.13 -10.04 -20.19
N TYR A 968 -27.85 -10.36 -18.92
CA TYR A 968 -28.10 -11.68 -18.29
C TYR A 968 -28.88 -11.65 -16.93
N LYS A 969 -29.29 -12.79 -16.33
CA LYS A 969 -30.74 -12.91 -15.95
C LYS A 969 -31.26 -13.74 -14.73
N VAL A 970 -31.88 -13.07 -13.73
CA VAL A 970 -31.60 -13.30 -12.29
C VAL A 970 -32.81 -13.20 -11.25
N GLY A 971 -32.57 -13.04 -9.91
CA GLY A 971 -33.52 -12.66 -8.79
C GLY A 971 -33.14 -11.37 -7.96
N ARG A 972 -33.92 -10.78 -6.99
CA ARG A 972 -33.85 -9.32 -6.54
C ARG A 972 -33.42 -8.75 -5.11
N THR A 973 -32.44 -7.80 -4.96
CA THR A 973 -32.03 -6.76 -3.87
C THR A 973 -30.59 -6.78 -3.16
N PRO A 974 -29.40 -6.43 -3.77
CA PRO A 974 -27.90 -6.24 -3.36
C PRO A 974 -26.91 -4.99 -3.71
N THR A 975 -25.52 -5.14 -3.74
CA THR A 975 -24.36 -4.23 -4.22
C THR A 975 -22.83 -4.73 -4.60
N PHE A 976 -22.36 -5.76 -5.43
CA PHE A 976 -20.87 -6.17 -5.62
C PHE A 976 -20.29 -7.13 -6.75
N LEU A 977 -19.04 -7.70 -6.63
CA LEU A 977 -18.46 -8.79 -7.49
C LEU A 977 -17.09 -9.49 -7.20
N ILE A 978 -16.72 -10.59 -7.94
CA ILE A 978 -15.32 -10.98 -8.42
C ILE A 978 -15.07 -11.79 -9.73
N SER A 979 -13.82 -12.02 -10.26
CA SER A 979 -13.24 -12.64 -11.54
C SER A 979 -11.82 -13.39 -11.61
N GLY A 980 -11.63 -14.70 -11.94
CA GLY A 980 -10.26 -15.34 -12.15
C GLY A 980 -9.89 -16.74 -11.55
N ASP A 981 -9.95 -17.92 -12.23
CA ASP A 981 -10.07 -19.38 -11.89
C ASP A 981 -11.54 -19.87 -11.87
N PHE A 982 -12.00 -20.94 -11.28
CA PHE A 982 -11.44 -21.97 -10.47
C PHE A 982 -11.51 -23.35 -11.26
N ASN A 983 -11.54 -23.27 -12.62
CA ASN A 983 -11.35 -24.31 -13.68
C ASN A 983 -10.25 -25.32 -13.38
N ASN A 984 -9.06 -24.77 -13.20
CA ASN A 984 -7.83 -25.35 -13.71
C ASN A 984 -7.94 -25.84 -15.17
N ASP A 985 -8.75 -25.18 -16.02
CA ASP A 985 -8.59 -25.23 -17.48
C ASP A 985 -7.45 -24.31 -17.89
N LYS A 986 -7.75 -23.01 -17.87
CA LYS A 986 -6.87 -21.86 -18.03
C LYS A 986 -7.74 -20.61 -18.11
N ASN A 987 -8.98 -20.77 -18.45
CA ASN A 987 -9.58 -19.92 -19.40
C ASN A 987 -10.06 -18.47 -18.83
N ILE A 988 -11.28 -18.07 -18.30
CA ILE A 988 -11.78 -16.89 -17.43
C ILE A 988 -13.20 -17.09 -16.70
N ASP A 989 -13.65 -16.48 -15.55
CA ASP A 989 -14.94 -16.63 -14.72
C ASP A 989 -15.07 -15.57 -13.56
N LEU A 990 -16.19 -15.53 -12.75
CA LEU A 990 -16.54 -14.60 -11.63
C LEU A 990 -17.47 -15.02 -10.42
N VAL A 991 -17.87 -14.14 -9.44
CA VAL A 991 -18.95 -14.38 -8.38
C VAL A 991 -19.93 -13.23 -7.90
N VAL A 992 -21.16 -13.56 -7.40
CA VAL A 992 -22.37 -12.72 -7.03
C VAL A 992 -23.15 -13.18 -5.75
N VAL A 993 -23.84 -12.27 -5.04
CA VAL A 993 -24.12 -12.20 -3.58
C VAL A 993 -25.51 -11.65 -2.98
N ASN A 994 -26.38 -12.34 -2.26
CA ASN A 994 -27.74 -11.79 -1.92
C ASN A 994 -28.06 -10.74 -0.80
N SER A 995 -28.80 -9.63 -1.06
CA SER A 995 -29.55 -8.86 -0.01
C SER A 995 -31.09 -8.95 0.19
N GLY A 996 -31.82 -9.78 -0.56
CA GLY A 996 -32.95 -10.57 0.00
C GLY A 996 -33.80 -11.50 -0.91
N SER A 997 -33.42 -12.77 -1.18
CA SER A 997 -34.29 -13.94 -1.49
C SER A 997 -33.63 -15.31 -1.45
N ASN A 998 -32.90 -15.67 -2.51
CA ASN A 998 -32.70 -17.03 -3.01
C ASN A 998 -31.53 -17.01 -4.02
N ASN A 999 -30.59 -17.95 -3.93
CA ASN A 999 -29.49 -18.15 -4.88
C ASN A 999 -28.05 -18.89 -4.52
N VAL A 1000 -26.63 -18.62 -4.54
CA VAL A 1000 -25.38 -17.64 -4.35
C VAL A 1000 -23.95 -17.86 -5.18
N SER A 1001 -23.31 -17.03 -6.12
CA SER A 1001 -22.96 -17.11 -7.65
C SER A 1001 -21.65 -17.49 -8.55
N VAL A 1002 -21.30 -18.29 -9.71
CA VAL A 1002 -21.55 -19.27 -11.01
C VAL A 1002 -22.22 -18.96 -12.37
N LEU A 1003 -21.38 -18.84 -13.37
CA LEU A 1003 -21.50 -19.58 -14.63
C LEU A 1003 -20.13 -20.22 -14.88
N LEU A 1004 -19.78 -20.46 -16.13
CA LEU A 1004 -18.49 -20.88 -16.66
C LEU A 1004 -18.33 -20.02 -17.93
N ASN A 1005 -17.26 -19.24 -18.10
CA ASN A 1005 -17.01 -18.57 -19.39
C ASN A 1005 -16.71 -19.64 -20.44
N ASN A 1006 -16.61 -19.26 -21.70
CA ASN A 1006 -16.29 -20.19 -22.79
C ASN A 1006 -15.14 -19.68 -23.68
N GLY A 1007 -14.38 -18.66 -23.23
CA GLY A 1007 -13.17 -18.17 -23.90
C GLY A 1007 -13.41 -17.53 -25.24
N ASN A 1008 -14.58 -16.95 -25.39
CA ASN A 1008 -15.18 -16.77 -26.71
C ASN A 1008 -16.17 -15.62 -26.79
N GLN A 1009 -16.19 -14.71 -25.81
CA GLN A 1009 -17.17 -13.63 -25.78
C GLN A 1009 -18.60 -14.10 -25.44
N THR A 1010 -18.73 -15.12 -24.56
CA THR A 1010 -19.96 -15.58 -23.86
C THR A 1010 -19.66 -16.48 -22.63
N PHE A 1011 -20.54 -16.50 -21.62
CA PHE A 1011 -20.60 -17.59 -20.62
C PHE A 1011 -21.75 -18.60 -20.82
N SER A 1012 -21.82 -19.60 -19.94
CA SER A 1012 -22.67 -20.82 -19.92
C SER A 1012 -24.17 -20.60 -19.54
N ASN A 1013 -24.69 -21.22 -18.47
CA ASN A 1013 -25.87 -20.73 -17.73
C ASN A 1013 -25.84 -21.10 -16.22
N ALA A 1014 -26.77 -20.47 -15.51
CA ALA A 1014 -27.01 -20.34 -14.07
C ALA A 1014 -27.51 -21.58 -13.26
N THR A 1015 -26.90 -21.92 -12.11
CA THR A 1015 -27.07 -23.04 -11.13
C THR A 1015 -28.13 -22.74 -9.99
N ASN A 1016 -28.28 -23.39 -8.77
CA ASN A 1016 -29.04 -22.86 -7.55
C ASN A 1016 -28.72 -23.34 -6.03
N TYR A 1017 -27.83 -22.73 -5.18
CA TYR A 1017 -27.23 -23.14 -3.83
C TYR A 1017 -27.69 -22.41 -2.51
N ALA A 1018 -28.60 -22.98 -1.71
CA ALA A 1018 -29.45 -22.24 -0.75
C ALA A 1018 -28.91 -21.72 0.62
N VAL A 1019 -29.29 -20.47 0.96
CA VAL A 1019 -29.07 -19.65 2.17
C VAL A 1019 -30.22 -18.57 2.44
N GLY A 1020 -30.10 -17.50 3.24
CA GLY A 1020 -31.14 -16.45 3.58
C GLY A 1020 -30.73 -15.11 4.32
N LYS A 1021 -31.24 -13.93 3.90
CA LYS A 1021 -31.37 -12.53 4.48
C LYS A 1021 -30.17 -11.55 4.85
N GLY A 1022 -29.73 -10.57 4.03
CA GLY A 1022 -29.45 -9.11 4.44
C GLY A 1022 -28.09 -8.25 4.32
N PRO A 1023 -26.97 -8.71 3.73
CA PRO A 1023 -25.46 -8.42 3.68
C PRO A 1023 -24.61 -7.11 3.40
N SER A 1024 -23.23 -7.18 3.34
CA SER A 1024 -22.20 -6.16 2.86
C SER A 1024 -20.72 -6.39 2.15
N PHE A 1025 -19.79 -7.46 2.10
CA PHE A 1025 -18.48 -7.58 1.22
C PHE A 1025 -17.87 -8.97 0.75
N VAL A 1026 -17.02 -9.66 1.55
CA VAL A 1026 -16.09 -10.88 1.45
C VAL A 1026 -14.87 -11.17 0.42
N SER A 1027 -14.01 -12.22 0.68
CA SER A 1027 -12.85 -12.92 -0.07
C SER A 1027 -12.96 -14.43 -0.53
N ALA A 1028 -11.86 -15.19 -0.88
CA ALA A 1028 -11.57 -16.53 -1.53
C ALA A 1028 -10.10 -16.87 -1.36
N ASN A 1029 -9.74 -17.97 -0.73
CA ASN A 1029 -8.53 -18.73 -1.03
C ASN A 1029 -8.76 -20.40 -0.68
N ASP A 1030 -7.47 -22.03 0.36
CA ASP A 1030 -7.37 -23.41 0.88
C ASP A 1030 -7.78 -23.54 2.39
N VAL A 1031 -8.79 -22.79 2.93
CA VAL A 1031 -9.47 -22.18 4.14
C VAL A 1031 -9.65 -23.15 5.22
N ASN A 1032 -9.41 -24.40 4.92
CA ASN A 1032 -9.61 -25.41 5.87
C ASN A 1032 -8.48 -26.57 5.49
N ASN A 1033 -7.86 -26.72 4.26
CA ASN A 1033 -6.60 -27.43 3.75
C ASN A 1033 -6.59 -28.56 2.60
N ASP A 1034 -7.16 -28.45 1.37
CA ASP A 1034 -7.05 -29.52 0.34
C ASP A 1034 -7.02 -29.35 -1.22
N GLY A 1035 -6.98 -28.18 -1.89
CA GLY A 1035 -6.70 -28.10 -3.36
C GLY A 1035 -7.76 -28.00 -4.51
N ILE A 1036 -9.04 -27.72 -4.26
CA ILE A 1036 -10.18 -27.62 -5.23
C ILE A 1036 -11.30 -26.53 -5.00
N ILE A 1037 -11.01 -25.59 -4.10
CA ILE A 1037 -11.39 -24.20 -3.87
C ILE A 1037 -12.70 -23.89 -3.11
N ASP A 1038 -12.63 -23.21 -1.93
CA ASP A 1038 -13.78 -22.85 -1.03
C ASP A 1038 -13.47 -21.83 0.16
N LEU A 1039 -14.37 -21.58 1.14
CA LEU A 1039 -15.18 -20.35 1.28
C LEU A 1039 -15.86 -19.89 2.63
N VAL A 1040 -16.49 -18.70 2.72
CA VAL A 1040 -17.29 -18.07 3.85
C VAL A 1040 -18.11 -16.75 3.51
N VAL A 1041 -19.41 -16.50 3.76
CA VAL A 1041 -20.15 -15.21 3.45
C VAL A 1041 -21.06 -14.57 4.52
N VAL A 1042 -22.04 -13.75 4.15
CA VAL A 1042 -22.35 -12.42 4.63
C VAL A 1042 -23.88 -12.17 4.64
N ASN A 1043 -24.65 -11.86 5.72
CA ASN A 1043 -26.10 -11.48 5.59
C ASN A 1043 -26.91 -10.92 6.79
N SER A 1044 -27.30 -9.63 6.76
CA SER A 1044 -27.99 -8.94 7.87
C SER A 1044 -29.15 -9.58 8.56
N ASN A 1045 -30.32 -9.51 7.96
CA ASN A 1045 -31.58 -9.75 8.62
C ASN A 1045 -31.77 -11.24 9.06
N SER A 1046 -30.73 -12.06 8.95
CA SER A 1046 -30.66 -13.49 9.25
C SER A 1046 -29.69 -13.93 10.30
N ASP A 1047 -28.68 -13.12 10.56
CA ASP A 1047 -27.44 -13.61 11.12
C ASP A 1047 -26.57 -14.40 10.02
N SER A 1048 -26.16 -15.70 10.06
CA SER A 1048 -25.33 -16.65 9.15
C SER A 1048 -23.95 -16.33 8.42
N ILE A 1049 -22.88 -17.22 8.41
CA ILE A 1049 -21.54 -17.21 7.62
C ILE A 1049 -21.20 -18.53 6.83
N SER A 1050 -20.03 -19.22 6.58
CA SER A 1050 -19.99 -20.52 5.73
C SER A 1050 -19.05 -21.82 5.67
N VAL A 1051 -19.57 -23.09 5.45
CA VAL A 1051 -19.06 -24.39 4.77
C VAL A 1051 -20.00 -25.21 3.73
N LEU A 1052 -19.77 -25.25 2.38
CA LEU A 1052 -20.24 -26.13 1.21
C LEU A 1052 -18.99 -26.75 0.40
N LEU A 1053 -17.90 -27.32 0.94
CA LEU A 1053 -16.55 -27.38 0.24
C LEU A 1053 -16.39 -27.78 -1.25
N GLY A 1054 -15.36 -27.25 -1.91
CA GLY A 1054 -15.20 -27.23 -3.37
C GLY A 1054 -14.91 -28.54 -4.08
N TYR A 1055 -15.34 -28.60 -5.35
CA TYR A 1055 -15.09 -29.72 -6.25
C TYR A 1055 -14.22 -29.40 -7.47
N GLY A 1056 -13.94 -28.12 -7.79
CA GLY A 1056 -13.20 -27.73 -9.00
C GLY A 1056 -13.91 -28.07 -10.32
N THR A 1057 -15.24 -27.92 -10.36
CA THR A 1057 -16.05 -28.22 -11.57
C THR A 1057 -17.11 -27.18 -11.95
N GLY A 1058 -17.31 -26.16 -11.11
CA GLY A 1058 -18.43 -25.22 -11.18
C GLY A 1058 -19.47 -25.50 -10.09
N ASP A 1059 -19.15 -26.42 -9.17
CA ASP A 1059 -20.08 -26.94 -8.18
C ASP A 1059 -19.43 -27.38 -6.87
N PHE A 1060 -20.21 -27.42 -5.77
CA PHE A 1060 -19.74 -27.74 -4.42
C PHE A 1060 -20.89 -28.35 -3.52
N GLN A 1061 -20.85 -28.26 -2.18
CA GLN A 1061 -21.70 -28.99 -1.17
C GLN A 1061 -23.01 -28.32 -0.57
N THR A 1062 -23.17 -28.13 0.77
CA THR A 1062 -24.35 -27.51 1.50
C THR A 1062 -24.08 -27.07 2.97
N GLN A 1063 -24.99 -26.28 3.59
CA GLN A 1063 -24.84 -25.42 4.81
C GLN A 1063 -24.72 -25.96 6.24
N ILE A 1064 -23.90 -25.25 7.02
CA ILE A 1064 -23.21 -25.64 8.26
C ILE A 1064 -23.06 -24.39 9.18
N THR A 1065 -23.99 -24.11 10.11
CA THR A 1065 -24.12 -22.78 10.79
C THR A 1065 -23.43 -22.64 12.15
N TYR A 1066 -22.91 -21.45 12.49
CA TYR A 1066 -22.24 -21.14 13.78
C TYR A 1066 -22.71 -19.74 14.29
N PRO A 1067 -22.45 -19.26 15.53
CA PRO A 1067 -23.44 -18.38 16.22
C PRO A 1067 -22.99 -17.09 16.97
N THR A 1068 -23.78 -15.99 16.98
CA THR A 1068 -23.52 -14.60 17.48
C THR A 1068 -24.72 -13.54 17.34
N PRO A 1069 -24.65 -12.17 17.53
CA PRO A 1069 -25.72 -11.14 17.18
C PRO A 1069 -25.33 -9.61 16.87
N LYS A 1070 -26.08 -8.74 16.10
CA LYS A 1070 -25.59 -7.42 15.46
C LYS A 1070 -26.05 -6.85 14.04
N ASN A 1071 -25.28 -6.93 12.88
CA ASN A 1071 -25.38 -6.22 11.49
C ASN A 1071 -24.11 -6.01 10.49
N PRO A 1072 -23.21 -6.95 10.04
CA PRO A 1072 -21.86 -6.73 9.43
C PRO A 1072 -21.62 -5.67 8.40
N THR A 1073 -20.44 -5.07 8.54
CA THR A 1073 -19.89 -4.23 7.50
C THR A 1073 -18.36 -4.28 7.32
N SER A 1074 -17.64 -5.29 7.81
CA SER A 1074 -16.21 -5.49 7.42
C SER A 1074 -15.80 -6.95 7.25
N VAL A 1075 -14.61 -7.35 6.68
CA VAL A 1075 -14.17 -8.73 6.37
C VAL A 1075 -12.66 -9.23 6.30
N VAL A 1076 -11.50 -8.54 6.07
CA VAL A 1076 -10.15 -9.06 5.52
C VAL A 1076 -9.83 -10.58 5.36
N VAL A 1077 -9.07 -11.06 4.34
CA VAL A 1077 -8.34 -12.37 4.33
C VAL A 1077 -6.86 -12.25 4.73
N PHE A 1078 -6.10 -13.38 4.90
CA PHE A 1078 -4.69 -13.61 5.39
C PHE A 1078 -4.81 -14.28 6.88
N ASP A 1079 -4.01 -15.30 7.35
CA ASP A 1079 -3.90 -15.95 8.75
C ASP A 1079 -3.32 -15.22 9.97
N PHE A 1080 -4.11 -14.63 10.84
CA PHE A 1080 -3.51 -13.72 11.82
C PHE A 1080 -2.80 -14.27 13.06
N ASN A 1081 -2.20 -15.46 12.96
CA ASN A 1081 -1.14 -15.84 13.90
C ASN A 1081 0.02 -16.74 13.40
N LYS A 1082 -0.05 -17.46 12.28
CA LYS A 1082 1.03 -18.29 11.66
C LYS A 1082 1.06 -19.80 11.96
N ASP A 1083 -0.08 -20.51 11.89
CA ASP A 1083 -0.18 -21.97 12.23
C ASP A 1083 0.37 -22.93 11.15
N ASN A 1084 0.88 -22.37 10.05
CA ASN A 1084 1.19 -23.07 8.81
C ASN A 1084 -0.04 -23.75 8.19
N LYS A 1085 -1.24 -23.27 8.54
CA LYS A 1085 -2.46 -23.29 7.74
C LYS A 1085 -3.25 -21.93 8.03
N PRO A 1086 -3.84 -21.12 7.08
CA PRO A 1086 -4.52 -19.77 7.24
C PRO A 1086 -5.70 -19.39 8.22
N ASP A 1087 -6.15 -18.12 8.47
CA ASP A 1087 -7.29 -17.83 9.41
C ASP A 1087 -7.97 -16.41 9.58
N LEU A 1088 -9.33 -16.39 9.60
CA LEU A 1088 -10.38 -15.32 9.77
C LEU A 1088 -10.60 -14.55 11.06
N GLY A 1089 -11.15 -13.33 10.96
CA GLY A 1089 -11.37 -12.37 12.08
C GLY A 1089 -12.67 -11.62 11.86
N VAL A 1090 -13.52 -11.22 12.85
CA VAL A 1090 -14.98 -11.03 12.58
C VAL A 1090 -15.72 -9.82 13.25
N THR A 1091 -16.40 -8.86 12.51
CA THR A 1091 -16.75 -7.39 12.65
C THR A 1091 -18.17 -6.70 12.69
N ASN A 1092 -18.53 -6.23 13.90
CA ASN A 1092 -19.55 -5.35 14.54
C ASN A 1092 -20.06 -3.94 14.02
N ALA A 1093 -20.05 -3.55 12.73
CA ALA A 1093 -20.87 -2.50 12.02
C ALA A 1093 -21.56 -1.32 12.71
N ARG A 1094 -22.37 -1.60 13.73
CA ARG A 1094 -23.26 -0.67 14.46
C ARG A 1094 -23.33 -1.08 15.94
N ALA A 1095 -22.24 -1.66 16.46
CA ALA A 1095 -22.32 -2.56 17.60
C ALA A 1095 -21.17 -2.84 18.62
N ASN A 1096 -19.83 -2.57 18.49
CA ASN A 1096 -18.71 -2.58 19.53
C ASN A 1096 -17.29 -3.42 19.56
N SER A 1097 -16.45 -3.99 18.60
CA SER A 1097 -15.13 -4.83 18.91
C SER A 1097 -13.94 -5.46 17.98
N LEU A 1098 -13.04 -6.41 18.47
CA LEU A 1098 -12.73 -7.78 17.85
C LEU A 1098 -12.73 -9.12 18.74
N SER A 1099 -11.71 -10.05 18.83
CA SER A 1099 -11.86 -11.47 19.39
C SER A 1099 -10.59 -12.40 19.67
N ILE A 1100 -10.63 -13.64 20.28
CA ILE A 1100 -9.47 -14.62 20.53
C ILE A 1100 -9.88 -16.15 20.71
N PHE A 1101 -9.12 -17.24 20.34
CA PHE A 1101 -9.61 -18.67 20.28
C PHE A 1101 -8.57 -19.94 20.29
N SER A 1102 -8.55 -20.99 19.38
CA SER A 1102 -7.44 -22.00 18.94
C SER A 1102 -7.76 -23.23 17.93
N ASN A 1103 -7.03 -23.56 16.80
CA ASN A 1103 -7.53 -24.39 15.60
C ASN A 1103 -7.60 -25.92 15.72
N ILE A 1104 -8.54 -26.55 15.02
CA ILE A 1104 -8.94 -27.94 15.21
C ILE A 1104 -8.89 -28.89 14.01
N CYS A 1105 -8.77 -28.50 12.72
CA CYS A 1105 -8.41 -29.51 11.69
C CYS A 1105 -6.91 -29.50 11.35
N LYS A 1106 -6.49 -30.60 10.72
CA LYS A 1106 -5.24 -31.31 11.04
C LYS A 1106 -4.65 -31.97 9.81
N GLY A 1107 -3.41 -31.59 9.46
CA GLY A 1107 -2.57 -32.28 8.47
C GLY A 1107 -2.04 -33.63 8.93
#